data_AF-A0A6V7PBE0-F1
#
_entry.id   AF-A0A6V7PBE0-F1
#
_cell.length_a   1.000
_cell.length_b   1.000
_cell.length_c   1.000
_cell.angle_alpha   90.00
_cell.angle_beta   90.00
_cell.angle_gamma   90.00
#
_symmetry.space_group_name_H-M   'P 1'
#
loop_
_entity.id
_entity.type
_entity.pdbx_description
1 polymer ?
#
loop_
_entity_poly.entity_id
_entity_poly.type
_entity_poly.pdbx_seq_one_letter_code
_entity_poly.pdbx_strand_id
1 'polypeptide(L)'
;MLTTKSGGRGAPLLEIDEGSRATEVALQGWGPVGWRAVARVAVWESRNLWRLSWASIVIQILNFTLSLVTQMFVGHLGALALAGASITNVGIQGLAYGIMLGMASAVQTVCGQAYGARKHKAMGIVCQRALILHTIAAVILAFLYWYSGALLRAIGQSKEIAAIGQVYARALLPSSSPSLSTAPCRVMDAQNIVNPMAYTAAAVLLFHILISWLAVFVFKWGVLGASLTLSFSWWVLVLLTGLYIVCSPSCRATWTGFSVRAFSGFWAYTKLTFASAVMLVLEIWYVQGLVLLTGYLPNPEISLDSISICVNYWNWDFMIMLGLSNAASVRIGNELGAGHPRVARFAVIVVVTTSLIISVIISALVLILRTPLSKLYTNSTQVIEAVANLTPLLAISIFLNGVQPILSGVAIGSGWQAIVAYVNVGAYYLIGLPIGCVLGFKTKLAAAGIWWGLIIGVFVQTVTLIIITARTNWNKEVEKAMQRLKTTAADEEALAIADKEGGRERERERRFDDARGGLLREVHLGLLPQNPSKPRPLRRPNPNPNAKAPLLLPVPHRPIKCVAACGPAAASGGGDSAIRLYDLPSSSELGSLLDHGGAVTALAFFAFPLAPRPRNLVSASDDGAVCIYDADPFVHLRTVAVHRRGDRRGVADLAVHPSGRAALTVGRDAGLAMINLLRGG
;
A
#
# COMPACT_ATOMS: atom_id res chain seq x y z
N MET A 1 25.73 -24.84 23.97
CA MET A 1 25.68 -23.60 24.75
C MET A 1 24.48 -22.78 24.26
N LEU A 2 23.30 -23.03 24.82
CA LEU A 2 22.06 -22.27 24.57
C LEU A 2 21.30 -22.24 25.90
N THR A 3 21.74 -21.37 26.80
CA THR A 3 21.04 -21.03 28.04
C THR A 3 21.04 -19.52 28.14
N THR A 4 20.07 -18.87 27.52
CA THR A 4 19.79 -17.44 27.74
C THR A 4 18.96 -17.33 29.02
N LYS A 5 19.57 -16.73 30.06
CA LYS A 5 18.91 -16.36 31.31
C LYS A 5 17.72 -15.45 31.02
N SER A 6 16.56 -15.75 31.62
CA SER A 6 15.38 -14.89 31.60
C SER A 6 15.65 -13.62 32.40
N GLY A 7 15.86 -12.51 31.70
CA GLY A 7 16.04 -11.19 32.29
C GLY A 7 15.08 -10.18 31.66
N GLY A 8 14.07 -9.76 32.42
CA GLY A 8 13.21 -8.59 32.14
C GLY A 8 12.03 -8.85 31.20
N ARG A 9 10.81 -8.53 31.66
CA ARG A 9 9.58 -8.47 30.85
C ARG A 9 9.64 -7.30 29.85
N GLY A 10 10.57 -7.36 28.90
CA GLY A 10 10.57 -6.54 27.69
C GLY A 10 9.78 -7.25 26.59
N ALA A 11 9.07 -6.51 25.75
CA ALA A 11 8.23 -7.02 24.66
C ALA A 11 8.92 -8.12 23.79
N PRO A 12 8.16 -9.01 23.12
CA PRO A 12 8.69 -10.11 22.29
C PRO A 12 9.63 -9.71 21.13
N LEU A 13 9.85 -8.41 20.92
CA LEU A 13 10.68 -7.77 19.91
C LEU A 13 12.17 -8.18 19.91
N LEU A 14 12.76 -8.53 21.07
CA LEU A 14 14.22 -8.71 21.19
C LEU A 14 14.69 -10.17 21.17
N GLU A 15 13.89 -11.12 21.67
CA GLU A 15 14.31 -12.54 21.72
C GLU A 15 14.41 -13.20 20.33
N ILE A 16 13.57 -12.75 19.38
CA ILE A 16 13.54 -13.32 18.03
C ILE A 16 14.78 -12.91 17.24
N ASP A 17 15.25 -11.67 17.39
CA ASP A 17 16.41 -11.15 16.65
C ASP A 17 17.72 -11.83 17.06
N GLU A 18 17.96 -12.03 18.36
CA GLU A 18 19.16 -12.73 18.85
C GLU A 18 19.19 -14.21 18.44
N GLY A 19 18.06 -14.91 18.57
CA GLY A 19 17.93 -16.31 18.14
C GLY A 19 18.07 -16.48 16.62
N SER A 20 17.51 -15.53 15.84
CA SER A 20 17.59 -15.58 14.38
C SER A 20 18.99 -15.25 13.89
N ARG A 21 19.69 -14.28 14.48
CA ARG A 21 21.09 -13.99 14.16
C ARG A 21 22.01 -15.16 14.48
N ALA A 22 21.84 -15.79 15.65
CA ALA A 22 22.61 -16.97 16.02
C ALA A 22 22.36 -18.13 15.05
N THR A 23 21.12 -18.30 14.61
CA THR A 23 20.73 -19.33 13.62
C THR A 23 21.27 -19.00 12.23
N GLU A 24 21.25 -17.74 11.81
CA GLU A 24 21.81 -17.28 10.53
C GLU A 24 23.32 -17.57 10.45
N VAL A 25 24.06 -17.26 11.53
CA VAL A 25 25.49 -17.60 11.66
C VAL A 25 25.71 -19.10 11.69
N ALA A 26 24.85 -19.84 12.42
CA ALA A 26 24.92 -21.30 12.40
C ALA A 26 24.78 -21.81 10.96
N LEU A 27 23.70 -21.47 10.26
CA LEU A 27 23.42 -21.87 8.89
C LEU A 27 24.50 -21.43 7.87
N GLN A 28 25.27 -20.37 8.17
CA GLN A 28 26.38 -19.90 7.34
C GLN A 28 27.58 -20.84 7.32
N GLY A 29 27.88 -21.49 8.45
CA GLY A 29 29.04 -22.38 8.61
C GLY A 29 28.77 -23.86 8.31
N TRP A 30 27.61 -24.22 7.74
CA TRP A 30 27.16 -25.61 7.67
C TRP A 30 27.73 -26.37 6.46
N GLY A 31 28.69 -27.27 6.73
CA GLY A 31 29.01 -28.46 5.91
C GLY A 31 27.97 -29.59 6.08
N PRO A 32 28.27 -30.88 5.82
CA PRO A 32 27.30 -31.96 6.00
C PRO A 32 26.99 -32.14 7.49
N VAL A 33 25.83 -31.64 7.93
CA VAL A 33 25.45 -31.57 9.36
C VAL A 33 24.76 -32.85 9.80
N GLY A 34 25.05 -33.30 11.02
CA GLY A 34 24.29 -34.36 11.67
C GLY A 34 22.84 -33.94 11.93
N TRP A 35 21.90 -34.85 11.64
CA TRP A 35 20.44 -34.60 11.65
C TRP A 35 19.92 -33.92 12.94
N ARG A 36 20.55 -34.20 14.09
CA ARG A 36 20.17 -33.65 15.41
C ARG A 36 20.28 -32.12 15.51
N ALA A 37 21.22 -31.50 14.80
CA ALA A 37 21.36 -30.05 14.80
C ALA A 37 20.26 -29.39 13.96
N VAL A 38 20.00 -29.95 12.76
CA VAL A 38 18.89 -29.53 11.89
C VAL A 38 17.56 -29.66 12.63
N ALA A 39 17.33 -30.77 13.31
CA ALA A 39 16.11 -31.00 14.09
C ALA A 39 15.91 -29.94 15.21
N ARG A 40 16.97 -29.56 15.93
CA ARG A 40 16.87 -28.51 16.96
C ARG A 40 16.51 -27.14 16.38
N VAL A 41 17.12 -26.78 15.26
CA VAL A 41 16.79 -25.51 14.56
C VAL A 41 15.37 -25.57 14.00
N ALA A 42 14.94 -26.71 13.46
CA ALA A 42 13.57 -26.93 13.00
C ALA A 42 12.54 -26.78 14.12
N VAL A 43 12.81 -27.33 15.30
CA VAL A 43 11.94 -27.18 16.48
C VAL A 43 11.89 -25.73 16.95
N TRP A 44 13.02 -25.02 16.97
CA TRP A 44 13.05 -23.60 17.30
C TRP A 44 12.24 -22.76 16.31
N GLU A 45 12.43 -22.98 15.01
CA GLU A 45 11.71 -22.24 13.97
C GLU A 45 10.22 -22.59 13.99
N SER A 46 9.87 -23.86 14.16
CA SER A 46 8.48 -24.32 14.32
C SER A 46 7.80 -23.66 15.52
N ARG A 47 8.50 -23.52 16.66
CA ARG A 47 7.96 -22.80 17.82
C ARG A 47 7.68 -21.33 17.51
N ASN A 48 8.56 -20.65 16.76
CA ASN A 48 8.34 -19.26 16.35
C ASN A 48 7.17 -19.13 15.37
N LEU A 49 7.07 -20.05 14.40
CA LEU A 49 5.94 -20.11 13.48
C LEU A 49 4.62 -20.33 14.23
N TRP A 50 4.59 -21.28 15.17
CA TRP A 50 3.38 -21.60 15.93
C TRP A 50 2.92 -20.46 16.82
N ARG A 51 3.83 -19.66 17.40
CA ARG A 51 3.47 -18.44 18.15
C ARG A 51 2.63 -17.46 17.34
N LEU A 52 2.80 -17.43 16.01
CA LEU A 52 2.05 -16.59 15.06
C LEU A 52 0.82 -17.32 14.49
N SER A 53 0.99 -18.57 14.08
CA SER A 53 0.01 -19.27 13.24
C SER A 53 -1.26 -19.65 13.99
N TRP A 54 -1.20 -20.04 15.27
CA TRP A 54 -2.40 -20.51 15.98
C TRP A 54 -3.48 -19.43 16.04
N ALA A 55 -3.09 -18.21 16.41
CA ALA A 55 -4.02 -17.09 16.53
C ALA A 55 -4.51 -16.66 15.15
N SER A 56 -3.63 -16.65 14.15
CA SER A 56 -3.98 -16.37 12.76
C SER A 56 -5.02 -17.37 12.22
N ILE A 57 -4.84 -18.68 12.47
CA ILE A 57 -5.80 -19.73 12.10
C ILE A 57 -7.15 -19.50 12.78
N VAL A 58 -7.15 -19.24 14.08
CA VAL A 58 -8.37 -18.97 14.85
C VAL A 58 -9.11 -17.75 14.29
N ILE A 59 -8.40 -16.66 13.98
CA ILE A 59 -9.00 -15.44 13.39
C ILE A 59 -9.66 -15.77 12.04
N GLN A 60 -8.99 -16.51 11.15
CA GLN A 60 -9.55 -16.86 9.85
C GLN A 60 -10.81 -17.74 9.99
N ILE A 61 -10.77 -18.74 10.86
CA ILE A 61 -11.91 -19.60 11.16
C ILE A 61 -13.09 -18.80 11.71
N LEU A 62 -12.88 -17.96 12.72
CA LEU A 62 -13.94 -17.21 13.38
C LEU A 62 -14.57 -16.18 12.43
N ASN A 63 -13.75 -15.49 11.64
CA ASN A 63 -14.23 -14.52 10.65
C ASN A 63 -15.04 -15.19 9.54
N PHE A 64 -14.61 -16.37 9.07
CA PHE A 64 -15.39 -17.16 8.12
C PHE A 64 -16.74 -17.60 8.73
N THR A 65 -16.71 -17.98 10.01
CA THR A 65 -17.91 -18.42 10.75
C THR A 65 -18.97 -17.31 10.86
N LEU A 66 -18.61 -16.02 10.90
CA LEU A 66 -19.59 -14.92 10.87
C LEU A 66 -20.53 -15.01 9.65
N SER A 67 -19.94 -15.27 8.48
CA SER A 67 -20.70 -15.36 7.22
C SER A 67 -21.57 -16.62 7.19
N LEU A 68 -21.04 -17.74 7.70
CA LEU A 68 -21.80 -18.99 7.84
C LEU A 68 -23.00 -18.83 8.78
N VAL A 69 -22.80 -18.23 9.95
CA VAL A 69 -23.88 -17.97 10.93
C VAL A 69 -24.96 -17.10 10.28
N THR A 70 -24.57 -16.03 9.59
CA THR A 70 -25.54 -15.19 8.87
C THR A 70 -26.35 -15.99 7.86
N GLN A 71 -25.71 -16.86 7.08
CA GLN A 71 -26.40 -17.73 6.13
C GLN A 71 -27.36 -18.72 6.81
N MET A 72 -26.98 -19.30 7.95
CA MET A 72 -27.85 -20.19 8.73
C MET A 72 -29.12 -19.46 9.18
N PHE A 73 -28.99 -18.26 9.72
CA PHE A 73 -30.15 -17.44 10.10
C PHE A 73 -31.03 -17.08 8.90
N VAL A 74 -30.44 -16.72 7.75
CA VAL A 74 -31.19 -16.47 6.51
C VAL A 74 -31.89 -17.73 6.01
N GLY A 75 -31.29 -18.91 6.19
CA GLY A 75 -31.87 -20.21 5.84
C GLY A 75 -33.24 -20.44 6.48
N HIS A 76 -33.42 -20.00 7.72
CA HIS A 76 -34.70 -20.09 8.43
C HIS A 76 -35.79 -19.15 7.90
N LEU A 77 -35.45 -18.17 7.06
CA LEU A 77 -36.43 -17.32 6.37
C LEU A 77 -37.01 -17.96 5.11
N GLY A 78 -36.44 -19.09 4.67
CA GLY A 78 -36.92 -19.88 3.54
C GLY A 78 -35.88 -20.08 2.44
N ALA A 79 -36.15 -21.07 1.57
CA ALA A 79 -35.21 -21.49 0.52
C ALA A 79 -34.84 -20.35 -0.45
N LEU A 80 -35.79 -19.50 -0.82
CA LEU A 80 -35.56 -18.36 -1.70
C LEU A 80 -34.62 -17.32 -1.07
N ALA A 81 -34.77 -17.07 0.24
CA ALA A 81 -33.90 -16.16 0.99
C ALA A 81 -32.46 -16.69 1.05
N LEU A 82 -32.31 -17.98 1.35
CA LEU A 82 -31.03 -18.67 1.38
C LEU A 82 -30.33 -18.65 0.02
N ALA A 83 -31.06 -18.91 -1.07
CA ALA A 83 -30.53 -18.86 -2.43
C ALA A 83 -30.00 -17.46 -2.77
N GLY A 84 -30.79 -16.41 -2.48
CA GLY A 84 -30.39 -15.01 -2.70
C GLY A 84 -29.16 -14.59 -1.91
N ALA A 85 -29.06 -14.97 -0.63
CA ALA A 85 -27.88 -14.68 0.19
C ALA A 85 -26.65 -15.49 -0.26
N SER A 86 -26.82 -16.77 -0.61
CA SER A 86 -25.73 -17.65 -1.04
C SER A 86 -25.11 -17.20 -2.36
N ILE A 87 -25.93 -16.89 -3.37
CA ILE A 87 -25.42 -16.39 -4.66
C ILE A 87 -24.76 -15.01 -4.50
N THR A 88 -25.22 -14.20 -3.55
CA THR A 88 -24.60 -12.90 -3.27
C THR A 88 -23.25 -13.06 -2.56
N ASN A 89 -23.13 -14.00 -1.61
CA ASN A 89 -21.87 -14.30 -0.96
C ASN A 89 -20.84 -14.87 -1.94
N VAL A 90 -21.25 -15.82 -2.79
CA VAL A 90 -20.39 -16.41 -3.81
C VAL A 90 -20.05 -15.40 -4.92
N GLY A 91 -21.06 -14.75 -5.48
CA GLY A 91 -20.95 -13.97 -6.71
C GLY A 91 -20.60 -12.50 -6.53
N ILE A 92 -21.01 -11.83 -5.44
CA ILE A 92 -20.71 -10.40 -5.21
C ILE A 92 -19.63 -10.26 -4.14
N GLN A 93 -19.86 -10.83 -2.96
CA GLN A 93 -18.93 -10.72 -1.84
C GLN A 93 -17.63 -11.47 -2.13
N GLY A 94 -17.68 -12.66 -2.72
CA GLY A 94 -16.50 -13.43 -3.12
C GLY A 94 -15.60 -12.66 -4.08
N LEU A 95 -16.20 -11.94 -5.06
CA LEU A 95 -15.44 -11.11 -5.99
C LEU A 95 -14.73 -9.96 -5.27
N ALA A 96 -15.47 -9.23 -4.43
CA ALA A 96 -14.97 -8.09 -3.67
C ALA A 96 -13.91 -8.51 -2.63
N TYR A 97 -14.14 -9.62 -1.93
CA TYR A 97 -13.27 -10.14 -0.89
C TYR A 97 -11.89 -10.49 -1.41
N GLY A 98 -11.78 -11.12 -2.59
CA GLY A 98 -10.48 -11.48 -3.16
C GLY A 98 -9.60 -10.27 -3.48
N ILE A 99 -10.21 -9.18 -3.98
CA ILE A 99 -9.51 -7.91 -4.21
C ILE A 99 -9.03 -7.33 -2.87
N MET A 100 -9.93 -7.20 -1.90
CA MET A 100 -9.62 -6.62 -0.58
C MET A 100 -8.54 -7.42 0.17
N LEU A 101 -8.65 -8.76 0.17
CA LEU A 101 -7.68 -9.65 0.80
C LEU A 101 -6.29 -9.51 0.14
N GLY A 102 -6.26 -9.44 -1.20
CA GLY A 102 -5.03 -9.23 -1.95
C GLY A 102 -4.39 -7.87 -1.66
N MET A 103 -5.17 -6.80 -1.60
CA MET A 103 -4.66 -5.47 -1.23
C MET A 103 -4.08 -5.46 0.19
N ALA A 104 -4.74 -6.12 1.15
CA ALA A 104 -4.27 -6.21 2.53
C ALA A 104 -2.92 -6.95 2.63
N SER A 105 -2.68 -7.96 1.79
CA SER A 105 -1.42 -8.70 1.79
C SER A 105 -0.19 -7.84 1.45
N ALA A 106 -0.34 -6.75 0.69
CA ALA A 106 0.77 -5.83 0.44
C ALA A 106 1.23 -5.09 1.71
N VAL A 107 0.33 -4.85 2.67
CA VAL A 107 0.69 -4.34 3.99
C VAL A 107 1.63 -5.31 4.69
N GLN A 108 1.33 -6.60 4.62
CA GLN A 108 2.10 -7.66 5.26
C GLN A 108 3.54 -7.72 4.74
N THR A 109 3.75 -7.58 3.42
CA THR A 109 5.08 -7.47 2.82
C THR A 109 5.88 -6.31 3.41
N VAL A 110 5.32 -5.10 3.33
CA VAL A 110 6.07 -3.88 3.65
C VAL A 110 6.24 -3.74 5.16
N CYS A 111 5.18 -4.00 5.94
CA CYS A 111 5.23 -3.94 7.40
C CYS A 111 6.08 -5.06 8.00
N GLY A 112 6.06 -6.27 7.45
CA GLY A 112 6.95 -7.35 7.89
C GLY A 112 8.43 -6.98 7.68
N GLN A 113 8.78 -6.53 6.47
CA GLN A 113 10.16 -6.08 6.18
C GLN A 113 10.56 -4.87 7.01
N ALA A 114 9.67 -3.89 7.19
CA ALA A 114 9.93 -2.72 8.03
C ALA A 114 10.11 -3.09 9.50
N TYR A 115 9.33 -4.06 10.01
CA TYR A 115 9.46 -4.55 11.37
C TYR A 115 10.80 -5.25 11.59
N GLY A 116 11.20 -6.15 10.68
CA GLY A 116 12.52 -6.81 10.69
C GLY A 116 13.69 -5.82 10.67
N ALA A 117 13.58 -4.76 9.87
CA ALA A 117 14.58 -3.69 9.81
C ALA A 117 14.50 -2.68 10.96
N ARG A 118 13.65 -2.92 11.98
CA ARG A 118 13.39 -2.04 13.13
C ARG A 118 12.92 -0.64 12.75
N LYS A 119 12.25 -0.49 11.61
CA LYS A 119 11.65 0.76 11.10
C LYS A 119 10.19 0.90 11.54
N HIS A 120 9.94 0.80 12.84
CA HIS A 120 8.59 0.75 13.41
C HIS A 120 7.67 1.91 12.99
N LYS A 121 8.19 3.15 12.98
CA LYS A 121 7.39 4.33 12.57
C LYS A 121 6.87 4.25 11.14
N ALA A 122 7.64 3.66 10.23
CA ALA A 122 7.24 3.51 8.83
C ALA A 122 6.00 2.62 8.68
N MET A 123 5.80 1.66 9.59
CA MET A 123 4.65 0.75 9.58
C MET A 123 3.33 1.52 9.74
N GLY A 124 3.28 2.53 10.61
CA GLY A 124 2.10 3.37 10.79
C GLY A 124 1.75 4.18 9.55
N ILE A 125 2.76 4.69 8.84
CA ILE A 125 2.54 5.45 7.59
C ILE A 125 2.06 4.51 6.47
N VAL A 126 2.64 3.31 6.36
CA VAL A 126 2.19 2.28 5.41
C VAL A 126 0.75 1.84 5.70
N CYS A 127 0.39 1.71 6.98
CA CYS A 127 -0.99 1.44 7.38
C CYS A 127 -1.95 2.52 6.83
N GLN A 128 -1.61 3.79 6.99
CA GLN A 128 -2.42 4.91 6.50
C GLN A 128 -2.53 4.93 4.97
N ARG A 129 -1.42 4.67 4.24
CA ARG A 129 -1.43 4.47 2.78
C ARG A 129 -2.41 3.37 2.37
N ALA A 130 -2.37 2.25 3.08
CA ALA A 130 -3.24 1.12 2.85
C ALA A 130 -4.70 1.48 3.08
N LEU A 131 -5.02 2.14 4.19
CA LEU A 131 -6.39 2.60 4.49
C LEU A 131 -6.94 3.46 3.34
N ILE A 132 -6.17 4.41 2.84
CA ILE A 132 -6.57 5.26 1.69
C ILE A 132 -6.89 4.41 0.46
N LEU A 133 -5.99 3.51 0.06
CA LEU A 133 -6.21 2.64 -1.12
C LEU A 133 -7.41 1.70 -0.93
N HIS A 134 -7.57 1.13 0.26
CA HIS A 134 -8.69 0.25 0.58
C HIS A 134 -10.02 1.01 0.54
N THR A 135 -10.07 2.26 1.02
CA THR A 135 -11.26 3.12 0.89
C THR A 135 -11.59 3.42 -0.58
N ILE A 136 -10.60 3.76 -1.41
CA ILE A 136 -10.81 3.99 -2.85
C ILE A 136 -11.39 2.73 -3.50
N ALA A 137 -10.80 1.57 -3.23
CA ALA A 137 -11.27 0.31 -3.79
C ALA A 137 -12.67 -0.07 -3.26
N ALA A 138 -12.98 0.20 -1.99
CA ALA A 138 -14.32 -0.01 -1.44
C ALA A 138 -15.37 0.87 -2.15
N VAL A 139 -15.06 2.13 -2.47
CA VAL A 139 -15.95 3.01 -3.24
C VAL A 139 -16.19 2.46 -4.66
N ILE A 140 -15.14 1.95 -5.32
CA ILE A 140 -15.29 1.33 -6.65
C ILE A 140 -16.17 0.07 -6.55
N LEU A 141 -15.92 -0.78 -5.55
CA LEU A 141 -16.70 -2.00 -5.33
C LEU A 141 -18.14 -1.71 -4.88
N ALA A 142 -18.42 -0.55 -4.28
CA ALA A 142 -19.78 -0.19 -3.90
C ALA A 142 -20.74 -0.20 -5.10
N PHE A 143 -20.25 0.11 -6.31
CA PHE A 143 -21.03 -0.01 -7.54
C PHE A 143 -21.47 -1.46 -7.80
N LEU A 144 -20.55 -2.43 -7.63
CA LEU A 144 -20.83 -3.87 -7.77
C LEU A 144 -21.94 -4.31 -6.80
N TYR A 145 -21.87 -3.89 -5.55
CA TYR A 145 -22.90 -4.21 -4.54
C TYR A 145 -24.24 -3.52 -4.83
N TRP A 146 -24.23 -2.25 -5.23
CA TRP A 146 -25.45 -1.47 -5.46
C TRP A 146 -26.29 -1.99 -6.64
N TYR A 147 -25.60 -2.41 -7.71
CA TYR A 147 -26.19 -2.95 -8.94
C TYR A 147 -26.17 -4.48 -9.04
N SER A 148 -25.87 -5.17 -7.94
CA SER A 148 -25.85 -6.63 -7.84
C SER A 148 -27.07 -7.32 -8.44
N GLY A 149 -28.29 -6.82 -8.26
CA GLY A 149 -29.50 -7.42 -8.86
C GLY A 149 -29.54 -7.40 -10.39
N ALA A 150 -28.94 -6.38 -11.03
CA ALA A 150 -28.80 -6.37 -12.49
C ALA A 150 -27.71 -7.37 -12.95
N LEU A 151 -26.60 -7.43 -12.22
CA LEU A 151 -25.50 -8.36 -12.51
C LEU A 151 -25.90 -9.81 -12.32
N LEU A 152 -26.60 -10.14 -11.22
CA LEU A 152 -27.13 -11.47 -10.96
C LEU A 152 -28.09 -11.91 -12.08
N ARG A 153 -28.96 -11.02 -12.57
CA ARG A 153 -29.80 -11.31 -13.75
C ARG A 153 -28.98 -11.50 -15.02
N ALA A 154 -27.93 -10.70 -15.22
CA ALA A 154 -27.07 -10.81 -16.39
C ALA A 154 -26.32 -12.16 -16.45
N ILE A 155 -26.00 -12.77 -15.30
CA ILE A 155 -25.42 -14.11 -15.22
C ILE A 155 -26.47 -15.24 -15.18
N GLY A 156 -27.75 -14.93 -15.45
CA GLY A 156 -28.81 -15.92 -15.62
C GLY A 156 -29.65 -16.25 -14.37
N GLN A 157 -29.52 -15.51 -13.26
CA GLN A 157 -30.36 -15.75 -12.08
C GLN A 157 -31.80 -15.25 -12.27
N SER A 158 -32.76 -15.91 -11.61
CA SER A 158 -34.16 -15.50 -11.63
C SER A 158 -34.37 -14.11 -11.04
N LYS A 159 -35.47 -13.46 -11.42
CA LYS A 159 -35.81 -12.11 -10.96
C LYS A 159 -35.94 -12.05 -9.44
N GLU A 160 -36.51 -13.10 -8.83
CA GLU A 160 -36.77 -13.21 -7.40
C GLU A 160 -35.48 -13.39 -6.61
N ILE A 161 -34.59 -14.30 -7.05
CA ILE A 161 -33.27 -14.54 -6.42
C ILE A 161 -32.42 -13.27 -6.53
N ALA A 162 -32.39 -12.65 -7.70
CA ALA A 162 -31.62 -11.43 -7.92
C ALA A 162 -32.13 -10.24 -7.10
N ALA A 163 -33.45 -10.12 -6.88
CA ALA A 163 -34.03 -9.07 -6.04
C ALA A 163 -33.62 -9.23 -4.56
N ILE A 164 -33.71 -10.45 -4.01
CA ILE A 164 -33.26 -10.73 -2.64
C ILE A 164 -31.75 -10.56 -2.51
N GLY A 165 -31.00 -11.08 -3.48
CA GLY A 165 -29.55 -10.92 -3.52
C GLY A 165 -29.14 -9.44 -3.55
N GLN A 166 -29.89 -8.59 -4.24
CA GLN A 166 -29.64 -7.15 -4.25
C GLN A 166 -29.89 -6.48 -2.89
N VAL A 167 -30.96 -6.85 -2.19
CA VAL A 167 -31.22 -6.36 -0.83
C VAL A 167 -30.09 -6.80 0.11
N TYR A 168 -29.72 -8.08 0.04
CA TYR A 168 -28.63 -8.64 0.83
C TYR A 168 -27.29 -7.94 0.55
N ALA A 169 -26.93 -7.73 -0.72
CA ALA A 169 -25.71 -7.05 -1.14
C ALA A 169 -25.67 -5.59 -0.67
N ARG A 170 -26.75 -4.84 -0.87
CA ARG A 170 -26.81 -3.43 -0.43
C ARG A 170 -26.66 -3.29 1.07
N ALA A 171 -27.20 -4.22 1.83
CA ALA A 171 -27.03 -4.28 3.27
C ALA A 171 -25.60 -4.64 3.72
N LEU A 172 -24.80 -5.28 2.85
CA LEU A 172 -23.36 -5.50 3.02
C LEU A 172 -22.50 -4.30 2.60
N LEU A 173 -23.04 -3.24 2.00
CA LEU A 173 -22.23 -2.08 1.61
C LEU A 173 -21.47 -1.43 2.77
N PRO A 174 -22.07 -1.23 3.97
CA PRO A 174 -21.31 -0.79 5.13
C PRO A 174 -20.16 -1.75 5.44
N SER A 175 -20.33 -3.06 5.19
CA SER A 175 -19.30 -4.10 5.32
C SER A 175 -18.41 -4.31 4.10
N SER A 176 -18.43 -3.43 3.09
CA SER A 176 -17.34 -3.36 2.10
C SER A 176 -16.14 -2.54 2.63
N SER A 177 -16.38 -1.78 3.70
CA SER A 177 -15.41 -1.01 4.49
C SER A 177 -14.54 -1.76 5.55
N PRO A 178 -14.71 -3.06 5.91
CA PRO A 178 -13.82 -3.83 6.80
C PRO A 178 -12.41 -4.00 6.24
N SER A 179 -12.22 -3.68 4.98
CA SER A 179 -10.91 -3.37 4.41
C SER A 179 -10.13 -2.32 5.25
N LEU A 180 -10.83 -1.46 6.03
CA LEU A 180 -10.26 -0.60 7.08
C LEU A 180 -9.75 -1.34 8.33
N SER A 181 -10.27 -2.52 8.71
CA SER A 181 -9.68 -3.33 9.80
C SER A 181 -8.52 -4.17 9.29
N THR A 182 -8.57 -4.64 8.05
CA THR A 182 -7.56 -5.57 7.52
C THR A 182 -6.15 -4.99 7.51
N ALA A 183 -5.96 -3.75 7.07
CA ALA A 183 -4.63 -3.13 7.06
C ALA A 183 -4.04 -2.94 8.48
N PRO A 184 -4.77 -2.39 9.46
CA PRO A 184 -4.34 -2.34 10.85
C PRO A 184 -4.07 -3.73 11.46
N CYS A 185 -4.90 -4.72 11.15
CA CYS A 185 -4.68 -6.12 11.52
C CYS A 185 -3.34 -6.64 10.98
N ARG A 186 -3.01 -6.40 9.70
CA ARG A 186 -1.73 -6.83 9.11
C ARG A 186 -0.51 -6.15 9.75
N VAL A 187 -0.67 -4.93 10.24
CA VAL A 187 0.39 -4.23 10.99
C VAL A 187 0.62 -4.89 12.35
N MET A 188 -0.43 -5.36 13.02
CA MET A 188 -0.31 -6.12 14.27
C MET A 188 0.26 -7.52 14.02
N ASP A 189 -0.17 -8.20 12.93
CA ASP A 189 0.38 -9.48 12.49
C ASP A 189 1.90 -9.37 12.32
N ALA A 190 2.38 -8.34 11.60
CA ALA A 190 3.80 -8.09 11.39
C ALA A 190 4.61 -7.96 12.69
N GLN A 191 3.96 -7.49 13.76
CA GLN A 191 4.55 -7.31 15.10
C GLN A 191 4.39 -8.53 16.01
N ASN A 192 3.75 -9.62 15.54
CA ASN A 192 3.35 -10.78 16.34
C ASN A 192 2.35 -10.42 17.46
N ILE A 193 1.47 -9.44 17.25
CA ILE A 193 0.41 -9.03 18.19
C ILE A 193 -0.91 -9.68 17.75
N VAL A 194 -0.96 -11.01 17.75
CA VAL A 194 -2.06 -11.79 17.16
C VAL A 194 -3.11 -12.26 18.18
N ASN A 195 -2.73 -12.47 19.44
CA ASN A 195 -3.66 -12.99 20.46
C ASN A 195 -4.83 -12.02 20.78
N PRO A 196 -4.60 -10.70 20.96
CA PRO A 196 -5.70 -9.76 21.21
C PRO A 196 -6.72 -9.76 20.07
N MET A 197 -6.26 -9.92 18.82
CA MET A 197 -7.12 -10.01 17.66
C MET A 197 -7.96 -11.30 17.68
N ALA A 198 -7.38 -12.43 18.05
CA ALA A 198 -8.11 -13.70 18.18
C ALA A 198 -9.21 -13.63 19.24
N TYR A 199 -8.92 -13.03 20.41
CA TYR A 199 -9.92 -12.81 21.45
C TYR A 199 -11.04 -11.86 20.99
N THR A 200 -10.67 -10.81 20.27
CA THR A 200 -11.64 -9.86 19.69
C THR A 200 -12.55 -10.54 18.67
N ALA A 201 -12.00 -11.37 17.77
CA ALA A 201 -12.77 -12.13 16.79
C ALA A 201 -13.74 -13.11 17.47
N ALA A 202 -13.32 -13.77 18.55
CA ALA A 202 -14.17 -14.67 19.31
C ALA A 202 -15.33 -13.93 19.99
N ALA A 203 -15.04 -12.79 20.63
CA ALA A 203 -16.06 -11.95 21.26
C ALA A 203 -17.06 -11.42 20.23
N VAL A 204 -16.58 -10.96 19.06
CA VAL A 204 -17.43 -10.48 17.96
C VAL A 204 -18.30 -11.60 17.40
N LEU A 205 -17.82 -12.84 17.30
CA LEU A 205 -18.63 -13.98 16.86
C LEU A 205 -19.79 -14.26 17.84
N LEU A 206 -19.51 -14.31 19.15
CA LEU A 206 -20.56 -14.52 20.15
C LEU A 206 -21.59 -13.39 20.11
N PHE A 207 -21.12 -12.14 20.00
CA PHE A 207 -21.97 -10.98 19.82
C PHE A 207 -22.79 -11.07 18.53
N HIS A 208 -22.19 -11.48 17.42
CA HIS A 208 -22.83 -11.63 16.12
C HIS A 208 -23.98 -12.64 16.14
N ILE A 209 -23.79 -13.79 16.81
CA ILE A 209 -24.85 -14.79 16.99
C ILE A 209 -26.05 -14.18 17.71
N LEU A 210 -25.81 -13.47 18.83
CA LEU A 210 -26.86 -12.83 19.61
C LEU A 210 -27.63 -11.78 18.81
N ILE A 211 -26.93 -10.85 18.14
CA ILE A 211 -27.60 -9.79 17.39
C ILE A 211 -28.31 -10.32 16.14
N SER A 212 -27.81 -11.39 15.51
CA SER A 212 -28.46 -12.01 14.36
C SER A 212 -29.75 -12.70 14.77
N TRP A 213 -29.76 -13.37 15.94
CA TRP A 213 -30.98 -13.90 16.53
C TRP A 213 -32.01 -12.80 16.81
N LEU A 214 -31.59 -11.70 17.44
CA LEU A 214 -32.46 -10.55 17.70
C LEU A 214 -33.03 -9.97 16.39
N ALA A 215 -32.20 -9.68 15.40
CA ALA A 215 -32.64 -9.05 14.15
C ALA A 215 -33.59 -9.94 13.34
N VAL A 216 -33.30 -11.25 13.25
CA VAL A 216 -34.04 -12.17 12.38
C VAL A 216 -35.32 -12.67 13.05
N PHE A 217 -35.24 -13.12 14.32
CA PHE A 217 -36.36 -13.80 14.96
C PHE A 217 -37.19 -12.90 15.89
N VAL A 218 -36.56 -11.92 16.57
CA VAL A 218 -37.27 -11.02 17.50
C VAL A 218 -37.83 -9.81 16.75
N PHE A 219 -36.96 -9.05 16.07
CA PHE A 219 -37.35 -7.84 15.36
C PHE A 219 -37.89 -8.09 13.95
N LYS A 220 -37.72 -9.31 13.43
CA LYS A 220 -38.24 -9.76 12.13
C LYS A 220 -37.82 -8.86 10.95
N TRP A 221 -36.58 -8.39 10.97
CA TRP A 221 -36.00 -7.57 9.89
C TRP A 221 -35.64 -8.36 8.62
N GLY A 222 -35.88 -9.67 8.62
CA GLY A 222 -35.68 -10.55 7.47
C GLY A 222 -34.25 -10.57 6.93
N VAL A 223 -34.12 -10.74 5.62
CA VAL A 223 -32.81 -10.85 4.92
C VAL A 223 -31.98 -9.56 5.05
N LEU A 224 -32.65 -8.41 5.03
CA LEU A 224 -32.03 -7.10 5.26
C LEU A 224 -31.39 -7.05 6.65
N GLY A 225 -32.12 -7.48 7.69
CA GLY A 225 -31.63 -7.52 9.07
C GLY A 225 -30.41 -8.41 9.23
N ALA A 226 -30.44 -9.64 8.70
CA ALA A 226 -29.33 -10.58 8.78
C ALA A 226 -28.05 -10.03 8.12
N SER A 227 -28.17 -9.37 6.97
CA SER A 227 -27.03 -8.77 6.29
C SER A 227 -26.49 -7.53 7.02
N LEU A 228 -27.38 -6.68 7.55
CA LEU A 228 -26.99 -5.52 8.35
C LEU A 228 -26.26 -5.92 9.65
N THR A 229 -26.67 -7.01 10.32
CA THR A 229 -25.97 -7.49 11.51
C THR A 229 -24.58 -8.03 11.17
N LEU A 230 -24.41 -8.71 10.04
CA LEU A 230 -23.09 -9.10 9.55
C LEU A 230 -22.21 -7.87 9.33
N SER A 231 -22.76 -6.85 8.66
CA SER A 231 -22.06 -5.58 8.45
C SER A 231 -21.65 -4.89 9.74
N PHE A 232 -22.56 -4.87 10.70
CA PHE A 232 -22.32 -4.27 11.99
C PHE A 232 -21.23 -5.01 12.77
N SER A 233 -21.23 -6.35 12.78
CA SER A 233 -20.19 -7.14 13.42
C SER A 233 -18.79 -6.88 12.87
N TRP A 234 -18.67 -6.70 11.54
CA TRP A 234 -17.39 -6.29 10.96
C TRP A 234 -16.93 -4.90 11.41
N TRP A 235 -17.85 -3.94 11.56
CA TRP A 235 -17.52 -2.63 12.12
C TRP A 235 -17.12 -2.70 13.59
N VAL A 236 -17.77 -3.55 14.39
CA VAL A 236 -17.33 -3.79 15.77
C VAL A 236 -15.90 -4.32 15.80
N LEU A 237 -15.54 -5.25 14.89
CA LEU A 237 -14.16 -5.73 14.74
C LEU A 237 -13.18 -4.58 14.39
N VAL A 238 -13.56 -3.68 13.47
CA VAL A 238 -12.78 -2.49 13.09
C VAL A 238 -12.56 -1.58 14.31
N LEU A 239 -13.62 -1.27 15.05
CA LEU A 239 -13.58 -0.35 16.18
C LEU A 239 -12.73 -0.90 17.33
N LEU A 240 -12.93 -2.17 17.70
CA LEU A 240 -12.15 -2.81 18.76
C LEU A 240 -10.67 -2.92 18.39
N THR A 241 -10.37 -3.24 17.12
CA THR A 241 -9.01 -3.26 16.61
C THR A 241 -8.36 -1.88 16.62
N GLY A 242 -9.07 -0.86 16.12
CA GLY A 242 -8.60 0.51 16.10
C GLY A 242 -8.34 1.05 17.52
N LEU A 243 -9.26 0.77 18.45
CA LEU A 243 -9.12 1.12 19.86
C LEU A 243 -7.88 0.45 20.47
N TYR A 244 -7.67 -0.84 20.20
CA TYR A 244 -6.47 -1.54 20.66
C TYR A 244 -5.19 -0.88 20.13
N ILE A 245 -5.14 -0.52 18.85
CA ILE A 245 -3.96 0.11 18.24
C ILE A 245 -3.66 1.49 18.84
N VAL A 246 -4.70 2.29 19.10
CA VAL A 246 -4.54 3.64 19.66
C VAL A 246 -4.20 3.61 21.15
N CYS A 247 -4.79 2.69 21.93
CA CYS A 247 -4.66 2.67 23.38
C CYS A 247 -3.56 1.74 23.90
N SER A 248 -3.17 0.69 23.17
CA SER A 248 -2.22 -0.31 23.66
C SER A 248 -0.78 0.21 23.65
N PRO A 249 -0.02 0.04 24.76
CA PRO A 249 1.40 0.34 24.78
C PRO A 249 2.20 -0.41 23.71
N SER A 250 1.76 -1.62 23.33
CA SER A 250 2.42 -2.48 22.34
C SER A 250 2.47 -1.85 20.93
N CYS A 251 1.51 -0.98 20.61
CA CYS A 251 1.40 -0.34 19.29
C CYS A 251 1.97 1.09 19.26
N ARG A 252 2.45 1.63 20.40
CA ARG A 252 2.90 3.03 20.51
C ARG A 252 4.11 3.35 19.62
N ALA A 253 4.98 2.37 19.36
CA ALA A 253 6.15 2.55 18.50
C ALA A 253 5.81 2.53 17.00
N THR A 254 4.71 1.88 16.63
CA THR A 254 4.29 1.68 15.23
C THR A 254 3.20 2.65 14.80
N TRP A 255 2.29 3.02 15.70
CA TRP A 255 1.25 4.01 15.46
C TRP A 255 1.54 5.31 16.21
N THR A 256 1.76 6.40 15.46
CA THR A 256 2.10 7.73 16.01
C THR A 256 1.05 8.80 15.67
N GLY A 257 -0.14 8.38 15.23
CA GLY A 257 -1.21 9.26 14.76
C GLY A 257 -1.19 9.48 13.24
N PHE A 258 -2.20 10.20 12.74
CA PHE A 258 -2.34 10.49 11.32
C PHE A 258 -1.27 11.45 10.81
N SER A 259 -0.79 11.22 9.59
CA SER A 259 0.26 12.02 8.98
C SER A 259 0.02 12.20 7.48
N VAL A 260 0.27 13.41 6.98
CA VAL A 260 0.24 13.73 5.54
C VAL A 260 1.29 12.91 4.76
N ARG A 261 2.30 12.36 5.44
CA ARG A 261 3.28 11.43 4.85
C ARG A 261 2.64 10.17 4.28
N ALA A 262 1.39 9.85 4.64
CA ALA A 262 0.63 8.79 4.00
C ALA A 262 0.45 9.02 2.48
N PHE A 263 0.60 10.24 1.97
CA PHE A 263 0.53 10.52 0.53
C PHE A 263 1.89 10.45 -0.19
N SER A 264 2.99 10.19 0.54
CA SER A 264 4.33 10.05 -0.04
C SER A 264 4.63 8.63 -0.49
N GLY A 265 5.46 8.47 -1.53
CA GLY A 265 5.81 7.14 -2.08
C GLY A 265 4.59 6.32 -2.54
N PHE A 266 3.44 6.98 -2.73
CA PHE A 266 2.13 6.34 -2.87
C PHE A 266 2.06 5.43 -4.10
N TRP A 267 2.71 5.83 -5.20
CA TRP A 267 2.71 5.08 -6.45
C TRP A 267 3.43 3.73 -6.36
N ALA A 268 4.59 3.68 -5.70
CA ALA A 268 5.34 2.44 -5.51
C ALA A 268 4.53 1.44 -4.67
N TYR A 269 3.89 1.93 -3.60
CA TYR A 269 2.99 1.11 -2.78
C TYR A 269 1.77 0.65 -3.59
N THR A 270 1.14 1.54 -4.37
CA THR A 270 -0.02 1.22 -5.21
C THR A 270 0.27 0.09 -6.21
N LYS A 271 1.44 0.10 -6.88
CA LYS A 271 1.85 -0.99 -7.78
C LYS A 271 1.93 -2.34 -7.08
N LEU A 272 2.53 -2.36 -5.88
CA LEU A 272 2.63 -3.58 -5.07
C LEU A 272 1.24 -4.07 -4.65
N THR A 273 0.40 -3.16 -4.12
CA THR A 273 -0.98 -3.43 -3.74
C THR A 273 -1.80 -3.98 -4.90
N PHE A 274 -1.67 -3.41 -6.09
CA PHE A 274 -2.35 -3.88 -7.29
C PHE A 274 -1.89 -5.29 -7.70
N ALA A 275 -0.58 -5.54 -7.73
CA ALA A 275 -0.05 -6.87 -8.04
C ALA A 275 -0.54 -7.95 -7.06
N SER A 276 -0.59 -7.62 -5.77
CA SER A 276 -1.12 -8.50 -4.73
C SER A 276 -2.63 -8.73 -4.84
N ALA A 277 -3.39 -7.67 -5.17
CA ALA A 277 -4.82 -7.77 -5.46
C ALA A 277 -5.09 -8.73 -6.62
N VAL A 278 -4.39 -8.54 -7.75
CA VAL A 278 -4.51 -9.39 -8.94
C VAL A 278 -4.11 -10.83 -8.63
N MET A 279 -3.03 -11.06 -7.87
CA MET A 279 -2.58 -12.40 -7.51
C MET A 279 -3.68 -13.21 -6.78
N LEU A 280 -4.23 -12.68 -5.68
CA LEU A 280 -5.22 -13.41 -4.88
C LEU A 280 -6.61 -13.42 -5.52
N VAL A 281 -6.99 -12.37 -6.25
CA VAL A 281 -8.30 -12.35 -6.90
C VAL A 281 -8.40 -13.39 -8.01
N LEU A 282 -7.33 -13.60 -8.79
CA LEU A 282 -7.28 -14.62 -9.84
C LEU A 282 -7.45 -16.04 -9.25
N GLU A 283 -6.92 -16.27 -8.06
CA GLU A 283 -7.05 -17.56 -7.36
C GLU A 283 -8.48 -17.78 -6.87
N ILE A 284 -9.07 -16.79 -6.20
CA ILE A 284 -10.43 -16.89 -5.68
C ILE A 284 -11.44 -16.99 -6.82
N TRP A 285 -11.29 -16.17 -7.87
CA TRP A 285 -12.21 -16.17 -9.01
C TRP A 285 -12.12 -17.43 -9.84
N TYR A 286 -10.95 -18.07 -9.90
CA TYR A 286 -10.80 -19.35 -10.56
C TYR A 286 -11.67 -20.43 -9.90
N VAL A 287 -11.61 -20.53 -8.57
CA VAL A 287 -12.44 -21.46 -7.80
C VAL A 287 -13.92 -21.13 -7.96
N GLN A 288 -14.32 -19.88 -7.71
CA GLN A 288 -15.73 -19.49 -7.77
C GLN A 288 -16.31 -19.63 -9.18
N GLY A 289 -15.54 -19.28 -10.22
CA GLY A 289 -15.95 -19.41 -11.61
C GLY A 289 -16.18 -20.86 -12.01
N LEU A 290 -15.29 -21.78 -11.62
CA LEU A 290 -15.48 -23.20 -11.89
C LEU A 290 -16.68 -23.78 -11.13
N VAL A 291 -16.90 -23.38 -9.87
CA VAL A 291 -18.10 -23.79 -9.13
C VAL A 291 -19.37 -23.26 -9.80
N LEU A 292 -19.39 -22.01 -10.29
CA LEU A 292 -20.54 -21.47 -11.02
C LEU A 292 -20.83 -22.24 -12.33
N LEU A 293 -19.80 -22.75 -13.01
CA LEU A 293 -19.97 -23.54 -14.24
C LEU A 293 -20.71 -24.87 -13.98
N THR A 294 -20.68 -25.41 -12.77
CA THR A 294 -21.35 -26.69 -12.47
C THR A 294 -22.87 -26.54 -12.47
N GLY A 295 -23.39 -25.33 -12.27
CA GLY A 295 -24.82 -25.02 -12.39
C GLY A 295 -25.37 -25.13 -13.82
N TYR A 296 -24.50 -25.24 -14.82
CA TYR A 296 -24.86 -25.45 -16.22
C TYR A 296 -24.81 -26.92 -16.66
N LEU A 297 -24.47 -27.84 -15.75
CA LEU A 297 -24.42 -29.28 -16.04
C LEU A 297 -25.83 -29.90 -16.11
N PRO A 298 -25.99 -31.03 -16.84
CA PRO A 298 -27.19 -31.85 -16.73
C PRO A 298 -27.41 -32.31 -15.27
N ASN A 299 -28.63 -32.19 -14.76
CA ASN A 299 -28.98 -32.40 -13.33
C ASN A 299 -28.21 -31.45 -12.38
N PRO A 300 -28.45 -30.13 -12.48
CA PRO A 300 -27.72 -29.13 -11.71
C PRO A 300 -27.97 -29.26 -10.21
N GLU A 301 -29.14 -29.74 -9.77
CA GLU A 301 -29.47 -29.88 -8.33
C GLU A 301 -28.50 -30.79 -7.58
N ILE A 302 -28.38 -32.07 -8.00
CA ILE A 302 -27.46 -33.03 -7.36
C ILE A 302 -25.99 -32.58 -7.49
N SER A 303 -25.62 -32.02 -8.65
CA SER A 303 -24.25 -31.56 -8.91
C SER A 303 -23.88 -30.36 -8.04
N LEU A 304 -24.78 -29.39 -7.90
CA LEU A 304 -24.58 -28.20 -7.08
C LEU A 304 -24.59 -28.55 -5.59
N ASP A 305 -25.51 -29.39 -5.13
CA ASP A 305 -25.59 -29.78 -3.72
C ASP A 305 -24.33 -30.53 -3.29
N SER A 306 -23.93 -31.54 -4.07
CA SER A 306 -22.75 -32.35 -3.75
C SER A 306 -21.44 -31.54 -3.81
N ILE A 307 -21.27 -30.68 -4.84
CA ILE A 307 -20.11 -29.78 -4.92
C ILE A 307 -20.12 -28.79 -3.77
N SER A 308 -21.26 -28.20 -3.43
CA SER A 308 -21.35 -27.21 -2.35
C SER A 308 -20.94 -27.80 -1.00
N ILE A 309 -21.35 -29.04 -0.71
CA ILE A 309 -20.91 -29.76 0.50
C ILE A 309 -19.39 -29.95 0.49
N CYS A 310 -18.82 -30.44 -0.61
CA CYS A 310 -17.38 -30.65 -0.69
C CYS A 310 -16.58 -29.34 -0.62
N VAL A 311 -17.01 -28.29 -1.33
CA VAL A 311 -16.38 -26.96 -1.31
C VAL A 311 -16.49 -26.32 0.08
N ASN A 312 -17.55 -26.56 0.84
CA ASN A 312 -17.63 -26.10 2.23
C ASN A 312 -16.53 -26.72 3.10
N TYR A 313 -16.31 -28.04 3.02
CA TYR A 313 -15.19 -28.68 3.73
C TYR A 313 -13.83 -28.17 3.25
N TRP A 314 -13.71 -27.92 1.94
CA TRP A 314 -12.50 -27.34 1.38
C TRP A 314 -12.23 -25.92 1.88
N ASN A 315 -13.27 -25.09 2.04
CA ASN A 315 -13.15 -23.74 2.60
C ASN A 315 -12.69 -23.75 4.06
N TRP A 316 -13.14 -24.72 4.86
CA TRP A 316 -12.68 -24.89 6.25
C TRP A 316 -11.18 -25.20 6.32
N ASP A 317 -10.70 -26.13 5.49
CA ASP A 317 -9.27 -26.39 5.32
C ASP A 317 -8.51 -25.15 4.84
N PHE A 318 -9.05 -24.45 3.84
CA PHE A 318 -8.45 -23.23 3.30
C PHE A 318 -8.29 -22.14 4.37
N MET A 319 -9.21 -21.99 5.32
CA MET A 319 -9.04 -21.03 6.43
C MET A 319 -7.83 -21.37 7.32
N ILE A 320 -7.57 -22.65 7.57
CA ILE A 320 -6.40 -23.13 8.30
C ILE A 320 -5.12 -22.79 7.52
N MET A 321 -5.10 -23.13 6.23
CA MET A 321 -3.95 -22.89 5.36
C MET A 321 -3.68 -21.39 5.15
N LEU A 322 -4.72 -20.56 5.09
CA LEU A 322 -4.61 -19.11 5.00
C LEU A 322 -4.04 -18.51 6.30
N GLY A 323 -4.41 -19.06 7.46
CA GLY A 323 -3.80 -18.69 8.74
C GLY A 323 -2.30 -19.01 8.80
N LEU A 324 -1.90 -20.19 8.34
CA LEU A 324 -0.47 -20.58 8.23
C LEU A 324 0.28 -19.74 7.19
N SER A 325 -0.34 -19.46 6.05
CA SER A 325 0.19 -18.59 5.00
C SER A 325 0.47 -17.19 5.51
N ASN A 326 -0.43 -16.64 6.33
CA ASN A 326 -0.24 -15.35 6.97
C ASN A 326 0.99 -15.36 7.91
N ALA A 327 1.10 -16.38 8.76
CA ALA A 327 2.26 -16.52 9.65
C ALA A 327 3.57 -16.69 8.88
N ALA A 328 3.57 -17.47 7.80
CA ALA A 328 4.72 -17.64 6.91
C ALA A 328 5.17 -16.30 6.32
N SER A 329 4.22 -15.55 5.76
CA SER A 329 4.49 -14.25 5.15
C SER A 329 5.08 -13.24 6.14
N VAL A 330 4.55 -13.17 7.36
CA VAL A 330 5.11 -12.32 8.44
C VAL A 330 6.53 -12.75 8.78
N ARG A 331 6.74 -14.05 9.06
CA ARG A 331 8.05 -14.57 9.48
C ARG A 331 9.11 -14.31 8.41
N ILE A 332 8.81 -14.61 7.16
CA ILE A 332 9.73 -14.41 6.02
C ILE A 332 9.99 -12.92 5.80
N GLY A 333 8.95 -12.07 5.84
CA GLY A 333 9.10 -10.63 5.72
C GLY A 333 10.02 -10.05 6.81
N ASN A 334 9.83 -10.49 8.06
CA ASN A 334 10.65 -10.07 9.19
C ASN A 334 12.13 -10.48 9.01
N GLU A 335 12.40 -11.74 8.64
CA GLU A 335 13.78 -12.20 8.42
C GLU A 335 14.46 -11.52 7.23
N LEU A 336 13.73 -11.27 6.14
CA LEU A 336 14.26 -10.52 5.00
C LEU A 336 14.59 -9.07 5.36
N GLY A 337 13.73 -8.43 6.17
CA GLY A 337 13.96 -7.08 6.69
C GLY A 337 15.12 -7.00 7.67
N ALA A 338 15.34 -8.05 8.46
CA ALA A 338 16.47 -8.16 9.40
C ALA A 338 17.79 -8.52 8.70
N GLY A 339 17.75 -8.96 7.44
CA GLY A 339 18.92 -9.37 6.69
C GLY A 339 19.38 -10.79 6.97
N HIS A 340 18.46 -11.70 7.28
CA HIS A 340 18.71 -13.12 7.56
C HIS A 340 18.20 -14.03 6.42
N PRO A 341 18.92 -14.11 5.28
CA PRO A 341 18.45 -14.85 4.10
C PRO A 341 18.36 -16.36 4.33
N ARG A 342 19.22 -16.95 5.17
CA ARG A 342 19.22 -18.40 5.43
C ARG A 342 18.09 -18.78 6.38
N VAL A 343 17.85 -17.98 7.42
CA VAL A 343 16.69 -18.19 8.31
C VAL A 343 15.39 -18.04 7.52
N ALA A 344 15.27 -17.03 6.64
CA ALA A 344 14.09 -16.89 5.77
C ALA A 344 13.84 -18.14 4.91
N ARG A 345 14.88 -18.66 4.25
CA ARG A 345 14.80 -19.91 3.47
C ARG A 345 14.41 -21.10 4.34
N PHE A 346 14.99 -21.21 5.53
CA PHE A 346 14.72 -22.33 6.44
C PHE A 346 13.28 -22.27 6.99
N ALA A 347 12.78 -21.07 7.30
CA ALA A 347 11.40 -20.84 7.70
C ALA A 347 10.40 -21.37 6.65
N VAL A 348 10.68 -21.16 5.35
CA VAL A 348 9.87 -21.72 4.26
C VAL A 348 9.78 -23.24 4.33
N ILE A 349 10.91 -23.92 4.53
CA ILE A 349 10.96 -25.39 4.61
C ILE A 349 10.12 -25.88 5.80
N VAL A 350 10.28 -25.23 6.96
CA VAL A 350 9.57 -25.62 8.19
C VAL A 350 8.06 -25.42 8.04
N VAL A 351 7.61 -24.28 7.50
CA VAL A 351 6.17 -24.04 7.33
C VAL A 351 5.53 -24.95 6.28
N VAL A 352 6.19 -25.17 5.14
CA VAL A 352 5.68 -26.09 4.09
C VAL A 352 5.63 -27.53 4.60
N THR A 353 6.62 -27.97 5.39
CA THR A 353 6.60 -29.31 6.00
C THR A 353 5.45 -29.44 7.01
N THR A 354 5.25 -28.40 7.83
CA THR A 354 4.18 -28.39 8.84
C THR A 354 2.80 -28.42 8.19
N SER A 355 2.57 -27.62 7.15
CA SER A 355 1.29 -27.57 6.45
C SER A 355 1.00 -28.84 5.66
N LEU A 356 2.02 -29.47 5.06
CA LEU A 356 1.89 -30.77 4.40
C LEU A 356 1.43 -31.86 5.38
N ILE A 357 2.02 -31.91 6.58
CA ILE A 357 1.61 -32.88 7.61
C ILE A 357 0.14 -32.66 7.98
N ILE A 358 -0.26 -31.42 8.23
CA ILE A 358 -1.66 -31.07 8.55
C ILE A 358 -2.58 -31.50 7.40
N SER A 359 -2.21 -31.21 6.17
CA SER A 359 -3.06 -31.47 5.00
C SER A 359 -3.19 -32.95 4.69
N VAL A 360 -2.14 -33.75 4.92
CA VAL A 360 -2.21 -35.22 4.83
C VAL A 360 -3.19 -35.77 5.87
N ILE A 361 -3.14 -35.27 7.10
CA ILE A 361 -4.05 -35.69 8.18
C ILE A 361 -5.50 -35.33 7.81
N ILE A 362 -5.76 -34.08 7.40
CA ILE A 362 -7.11 -33.63 7.04
C ILE A 362 -7.63 -34.41 5.82
N SER A 363 -6.80 -34.63 4.80
CA SER A 363 -7.17 -35.42 3.62
C SER A 363 -7.57 -36.85 3.99
N ALA A 364 -6.79 -37.50 4.87
CA ALA A 364 -7.11 -38.84 5.36
C ALA A 364 -8.42 -38.85 6.17
N LEU A 365 -8.64 -37.87 7.05
CA LEU A 365 -9.87 -37.75 7.83
C LEU A 365 -11.11 -37.59 6.94
N VAL A 366 -11.04 -36.73 5.92
CA VAL A 366 -12.15 -36.49 5.00
C VAL A 366 -12.47 -37.75 4.17
N LEU A 367 -11.46 -38.53 3.76
CA LEU A 367 -11.68 -39.81 3.08
C LEU A 367 -12.34 -40.85 3.99
N ILE A 368 -11.86 -40.99 5.23
CA ILE A 368 -12.39 -41.95 6.21
C ILE A 368 -13.82 -41.59 6.60
N LEU A 369 -14.10 -40.30 6.81
CA LEU A 369 -15.39 -39.79 7.30
C LEU A 369 -16.34 -39.36 6.20
N ARG A 370 -16.09 -39.71 4.93
CA ARG A 370 -16.86 -39.23 3.76
C ARG A 370 -18.38 -39.38 3.90
N THR A 371 -18.86 -40.51 4.40
CA THR A 371 -20.30 -40.77 4.56
C THR A 371 -20.88 -40.07 5.80
N PRO A 372 -20.27 -40.18 7.01
CA PRO A 372 -20.70 -39.40 8.17
C PRO A 372 -20.75 -37.88 7.90
N LEU A 373 -19.73 -37.34 7.25
CA LEU A 373 -19.65 -35.91 6.91
C LEU A 373 -20.80 -35.50 5.97
N SER A 374 -21.10 -36.30 4.94
CA SER A 374 -22.21 -36.04 4.03
C SER A 374 -23.57 -36.01 4.75
N LYS A 375 -23.78 -36.92 5.71
CA LYS A 375 -25.02 -37.02 6.51
C LYS A 375 -25.24 -35.82 7.44
N LEU A 376 -24.22 -35.03 7.75
CA LEU A 376 -24.39 -33.78 8.51
C LEU A 376 -25.11 -32.69 7.70
N TYR A 377 -25.06 -32.76 6.36
CA TYR A 377 -25.65 -31.76 5.48
C TYR A 377 -26.98 -32.20 4.87
N THR A 378 -27.17 -33.49 4.60
CA THR A 378 -28.35 -33.97 3.88
C THR A 378 -28.73 -35.40 4.24
N ASN A 379 -30.03 -35.69 4.14
CA ASN A 379 -30.59 -37.05 4.25
C ASN A 379 -30.82 -37.70 2.89
N SER A 380 -30.59 -36.99 1.78
CA SER A 380 -30.76 -37.54 0.43
C SER A 380 -29.66 -38.54 0.12
N THR A 381 -30.05 -39.79 -0.14
CA THR A 381 -29.12 -40.87 -0.50
C THR A 381 -28.34 -40.58 -1.78
N GLN A 382 -29.00 -39.96 -2.76
CA GLN A 382 -28.37 -39.56 -4.04
C GLN A 382 -27.28 -38.52 -3.84
N VAL A 383 -27.52 -37.49 -3.01
CA VAL A 383 -26.52 -36.46 -2.72
C VAL A 383 -25.37 -37.03 -1.88
N ILE A 384 -25.66 -37.90 -0.91
CA ILE A 384 -24.62 -38.57 -0.11
C ILE A 384 -23.69 -39.41 -0.99
N GLU A 385 -24.25 -40.17 -1.94
CA GLU A 385 -23.46 -40.97 -2.88
C GLU A 385 -22.60 -40.08 -3.81
N ALA A 386 -23.19 -39.00 -4.33
CA ALA A 386 -22.46 -38.03 -5.14
C ALA A 386 -21.30 -37.38 -4.38
N VAL A 387 -21.51 -36.94 -3.12
CA VAL A 387 -20.44 -36.39 -2.26
C VAL A 387 -19.36 -37.43 -2.01
N ALA A 388 -19.73 -38.68 -1.71
CA ALA A 388 -18.77 -39.76 -1.47
C ALA A 388 -17.89 -40.06 -2.71
N ASN A 389 -18.46 -39.92 -3.92
CA ASN A 389 -17.74 -40.06 -5.19
C ASN A 389 -16.82 -38.86 -5.50
N LEU A 390 -17.17 -37.65 -5.03
CA LEU A 390 -16.33 -36.45 -5.17
C LEU A 390 -15.26 -36.33 -4.07
N THR A 391 -15.43 -37.01 -2.93
CA THR A 391 -14.50 -36.93 -1.78
C THR A 391 -13.03 -37.21 -2.15
N PRO A 392 -12.68 -38.17 -3.04
CA PRO A 392 -11.30 -38.32 -3.48
C PRO A 392 -10.70 -37.07 -4.13
N LEU A 393 -11.49 -36.33 -4.92
CA LEU A 393 -11.06 -35.07 -5.54
C LEU A 393 -10.91 -33.96 -4.49
N LEU A 394 -11.83 -33.92 -3.52
CA LEU A 394 -11.73 -33.04 -2.36
C LEU A 394 -10.43 -33.32 -1.56
N ALA A 395 -10.11 -34.58 -1.30
CA ALA A 395 -8.89 -34.95 -0.57
C ALA A 395 -7.61 -34.53 -1.32
N ILE A 396 -7.57 -34.70 -2.66
CA ILE A 396 -6.47 -34.18 -3.49
C ILE A 396 -6.39 -32.65 -3.39
N SER A 397 -7.52 -31.96 -3.40
CA SER A 397 -7.59 -30.50 -3.30
C SER A 397 -7.09 -29.98 -1.95
N ILE A 398 -7.46 -30.66 -0.86
CA ILE A 398 -6.95 -30.38 0.50
C ILE A 398 -5.44 -30.62 0.57
N PHE A 399 -4.95 -31.72 -0.01
CA PHE A 399 -3.51 -31.99 -0.05
C PHE A 399 -2.73 -30.89 -0.80
N LEU A 400 -3.21 -30.45 -1.97
CA LEU A 400 -2.58 -29.36 -2.73
C LEU A 400 -2.66 -28.01 -1.99
N ASN A 401 -3.75 -27.75 -1.28
CA ASN A 401 -3.89 -26.62 -0.35
C ASN A 401 -2.86 -26.63 0.77
N GLY A 402 -2.26 -27.78 1.08
CA GLY A 402 -1.15 -27.85 2.04
C GLY A 402 0.11 -27.13 1.59
N VAL A 403 0.27 -26.86 0.29
CA VAL A 403 1.47 -26.24 -0.26
C VAL A 403 1.14 -24.87 -0.87
N GLN A 404 0.08 -24.81 -1.66
CA GLN A 404 -0.18 -23.67 -2.53
C GLN A 404 -0.35 -22.33 -1.78
N PRO A 405 -1.26 -22.19 -0.79
CA PRO A 405 -1.45 -20.95 -0.04
C PRO A 405 -0.19 -20.57 0.74
N ILE A 406 0.59 -21.54 1.20
CA ILE A 406 1.84 -21.31 1.92
C ILE A 406 2.88 -20.67 1.01
N LEU A 407 3.03 -21.16 -0.22
CA LEU A 407 3.92 -20.55 -1.21
C LEU A 407 3.43 -19.17 -1.67
N SER A 408 2.12 -18.94 -1.75
CA SER A 408 1.57 -17.59 -1.92
C SER A 408 1.94 -16.69 -0.74
N GLY A 409 1.92 -17.20 0.50
CA GLY A 409 2.39 -16.50 1.69
C GLY A 409 3.89 -16.16 1.65
N VAL A 410 4.73 -17.11 1.24
CA VAL A 410 6.16 -16.89 0.97
C VAL A 410 6.34 -15.77 -0.04
N ALA A 411 5.48 -15.74 -1.06
CA ALA A 411 5.52 -14.72 -2.08
C ALA A 411 5.10 -13.34 -1.63
N ILE A 412 4.12 -13.27 -0.74
CA ILE A 412 3.73 -12.03 -0.09
C ILE A 412 4.86 -11.55 0.83
N GLY A 413 5.45 -12.42 1.67
CA GLY A 413 6.56 -12.02 2.56
C GLY A 413 7.80 -11.52 1.82
N SER A 414 8.11 -12.14 0.68
CA SER A 414 9.22 -11.75 -0.21
C SER A 414 8.87 -10.55 -1.09
N GLY A 415 7.60 -10.36 -1.41
CA GLY A 415 7.05 -9.26 -2.21
C GLY A 415 7.29 -9.36 -3.71
N TRP A 416 7.19 -10.57 -4.25
CA TRP A 416 7.22 -10.87 -5.68
C TRP A 416 5.84 -11.31 -6.21
N GLN A 417 4.75 -10.76 -5.66
CA GLN A 417 3.37 -11.12 -5.99
C GLN A 417 3.05 -11.01 -7.47
N ALA A 418 3.68 -10.07 -8.18
CA ALA A 418 3.50 -9.90 -9.63
C ALA A 418 3.88 -11.17 -10.42
N ILE A 419 4.94 -11.88 -10.02
CA ILE A 419 5.36 -13.12 -10.67
C ILE A 419 4.26 -14.18 -10.48
N VAL A 420 3.75 -14.31 -9.26
CA VAL A 420 2.69 -15.26 -8.95
C VAL A 420 1.40 -14.93 -9.69
N ALA A 421 1.06 -13.65 -9.87
CA ALA A 421 -0.09 -13.24 -10.68
C ALA A 421 0.01 -13.75 -12.13
N TYR A 422 1.18 -13.66 -12.78
CA TYR A 422 1.37 -14.23 -14.12
C TYR A 422 1.26 -15.75 -14.13
N VAL A 423 1.81 -16.43 -13.12
CA VAL A 423 1.67 -17.88 -12.95
C VAL A 423 0.19 -18.27 -12.81
N ASN A 424 -0.59 -17.50 -12.03
CA ASN A 424 -2.02 -17.72 -11.84
C ASN A 424 -2.79 -17.59 -13.16
N VAL A 425 -2.50 -16.57 -13.97
CA VAL A 425 -3.12 -16.44 -15.32
C VAL A 425 -2.85 -17.68 -16.16
N GLY A 426 -1.59 -18.11 -16.26
CA GLY A 426 -1.22 -19.27 -17.06
C GLY A 426 -1.83 -20.59 -16.56
N ALA A 427 -1.66 -20.88 -15.28
CA ALA A 427 -2.08 -22.16 -14.70
C ALA A 427 -3.60 -22.27 -14.59
N TYR A 428 -4.28 -21.22 -14.13
CA TYR A 428 -5.72 -21.27 -13.88
C TYR A 428 -6.54 -21.02 -15.14
N TYR A 429 -6.23 -19.98 -15.90
CA TYR A 429 -7.10 -19.51 -16.97
C TYR A 429 -6.71 -20.04 -18.35
N LEU A 430 -5.41 -20.29 -18.61
CA LEU A 430 -4.97 -20.85 -19.89
C LEU A 430 -4.96 -22.38 -19.91
N ILE A 431 -4.83 -23.03 -18.75
CA ILE A 431 -4.73 -24.50 -18.64
C ILE A 431 -5.94 -25.08 -17.90
N GLY A 432 -6.08 -24.76 -16.61
CA GLY A 432 -7.04 -25.43 -15.74
C GLY A 432 -8.50 -25.21 -16.15
N LEU A 433 -8.88 -23.97 -16.47
CA LEU A 433 -10.25 -23.61 -16.87
C LEU A 433 -10.67 -24.29 -18.19
N PRO A 434 -9.90 -24.22 -19.30
CA PRO A 434 -10.22 -24.96 -20.52
C PRO A 434 -10.36 -26.47 -20.31
N ILE A 435 -9.44 -27.08 -19.55
CA ILE A 435 -9.51 -28.52 -19.24
C ILE A 435 -10.78 -28.84 -18.44
N GLY A 436 -11.10 -28.03 -17.43
CA GLY A 436 -12.32 -28.19 -16.63
C GLY A 436 -13.58 -28.09 -17.47
N CYS A 437 -13.67 -27.13 -18.39
CA CYS A 437 -14.79 -26.99 -19.31
C CYS A 437 -14.91 -28.19 -20.26
N VAL A 438 -13.81 -28.67 -20.85
CA VAL A 438 -13.83 -29.82 -21.75
C VAL A 438 -14.24 -31.09 -20.99
N LEU A 439 -13.60 -31.38 -19.86
CA LEU A 439 -13.92 -32.56 -19.06
C LEU A 439 -15.34 -32.49 -18.49
N GLY A 440 -15.80 -31.32 -18.06
CA GLY A 440 -17.12 -31.13 -17.48
C GLY A 440 -18.26 -31.27 -18.49
N PHE A 441 -18.16 -30.60 -19.64
CA PHE A 441 -19.27 -30.50 -20.60
C PHE A 441 -19.19 -31.48 -21.77
N LYS A 442 -18.01 -32.01 -22.12
CA LYS A 442 -17.84 -32.90 -23.28
C LYS A 442 -17.64 -34.37 -22.90
N THR A 443 -17.47 -34.67 -21.61
CA THR A 443 -17.31 -36.05 -21.13
C THR A 443 -18.41 -36.43 -20.14
N LYS A 444 -18.45 -37.69 -19.73
CA LYS A 444 -19.40 -38.18 -18.70
C LYS A 444 -19.01 -37.80 -17.27
N LEU A 445 -17.89 -37.09 -17.07
CA LEU A 445 -17.40 -36.73 -15.73
C LEU A 445 -18.20 -35.60 -15.06
N ALA A 446 -18.91 -34.77 -15.84
CA ALA A 446 -19.76 -33.68 -15.33
C ALA A 446 -19.06 -32.86 -14.22
N ALA A 447 -19.62 -32.83 -13.01
CA ALA A 447 -19.09 -32.16 -11.83
C ALA A 447 -17.62 -32.52 -11.53
N ALA A 448 -17.29 -33.81 -11.60
CA ALA A 448 -15.94 -34.31 -11.38
C ALA A 448 -14.96 -33.81 -12.47
N GLY A 449 -15.44 -33.64 -13.70
CA GLY A 449 -14.63 -33.12 -14.81
C GLY A 449 -14.22 -31.67 -14.61
N ILE A 450 -15.17 -30.82 -14.18
CA ILE A 450 -14.88 -29.43 -13.82
C ILE A 450 -13.88 -29.36 -12.66
N TRP A 451 -14.05 -30.22 -11.65
CA TRP A 451 -13.14 -30.31 -10.50
C TRP A 451 -11.73 -30.76 -10.90
N TRP A 452 -11.59 -31.71 -11.83
CA TRP A 452 -10.27 -32.07 -12.36
C TRP A 452 -9.57 -30.89 -13.03
N GLY A 453 -10.31 -30.04 -13.75
CA GLY A 453 -9.79 -28.78 -14.26
C GLY A 453 -9.19 -27.91 -13.14
N LEU A 454 -9.95 -27.74 -12.05
CA LEU A 454 -9.51 -27.03 -10.83
C LEU A 454 -8.19 -27.60 -10.29
N ILE A 455 -8.15 -28.91 -10.07
CA ILE A 455 -6.99 -29.62 -9.52
C ILE A 455 -5.76 -29.43 -10.42
N ILE A 456 -5.92 -29.56 -11.73
CA ILE A 456 -4.82 -29.41 -12.69
C ILE A 456 -4.27 -27.99 -12.67
N GLY A 457 -5.13 -26.96 -12.65
CA GLY A 457 -4.69 -25.58 -12.55
C GLY A 457 -3.91 -25.31 -11.26
N VAL A 458 -4.43 -25.76 -10.12
CA VAL A 458 -3.75 -25.65 -8.81
C VAL A 458 -2.44 -26.43 -8.80
N PHE A 459 -2.39 -27.64 -9.37
CA PHE A 459 -1.20 -28.46 -9.44
C PHE A 459 -0.09 -27.79 -10.26
N VAL A 460 -0.40 -27.31 -11.47
CA VAL A 460 0.58 -26.61 -12.34
C VAL A 460 1.13 -25.36 -11.66
N GLN A 461 0.26 -24.57 -11.04
CA GLN A 461 0.67 -23.39 -10.27
C GLN A 461 1.57 -23.79 -9.09
N THR A 462 1.18 -24.81 -8.31
CA THR A 462 1.94 -25.29 -7.15
C THR A 462 3.35 -25.73 -7.55
N VAL A 463 3.47 -26.57 -8.59
CA VAL A 463 4.77 -27.02 -9.11
C VAL A 463 5.62 -25.83 -9.55
N THR A 464 5.02 -24.87 -10.26
CA THR A 464 5.72 -23.65 -10.70
C THR A 464 6.23 -22.83 -9.52
N LEU A 465 5.41 -22.64 -8.48
CA LEU A 465 5.81 -21.92 -7.27
C LEU A 465 6.88 -22.66 -6.45
N ILE A 466 6.85 -24.00 -6.41
CA ILE A 466 7.92 -24.81 -5.80
C ILE A 466 9.24 -24.55 -6.52
N ILE A 467 9.25 -24.61 -7.86
CA ILE A 467 10.45 -24.38 -8.67
C ILE A 467 10.98 -22.97 -8.44
N ILE A 468 10.11 -21.96 -8.52
CA ILE A 468 10.46 -20.56 -8.31
C ILE A 468 11.08 -20.37 -6.92
N THR A 469 10.44 -20.90 -5.87
CA THR A 469 10.91 -20.79 -4.48
C THR A 469 12.23 -21.53 -4.24
N ALA A 470 12.41 -22.72 -4.86
CA ALA A 470 13.64 -23.49 -4.75
C ALA A 470 14.83 -22.80 -5.45
N ARG A 471 14.57 -22.04 -6.52
CA ARG A 471 15.57 -21.29 -7.29
C ARG A 471 15.84 -19.88 -6.77
N THR A 472 15.12 -19.43 -5.74
CA THR A 472 15.28 -18.09 -5.16
C THR A 472 16.68 -17.88 -4.60
N ASN A 473 17.33 -16.80 -5.04
CA ASN A 473 18.50 -16.29 -4.36
C ASN A 473 18.07 -15.40 -3.19
N TRP A 474 18.01 -16.00 -2.00
CA TRP A 474 17.56 -15.32 -0.78
C TRP A 474 18.41 -14.11 -0.38
N ASN A 475 19.71 -14.07 -0.72
CA ASN A 475 20.55 -12.89 -0.50
C ASN A 475 20.07 -11.70 -1.35
N LYS A 476 19.69 -11.96 -2.60
CA LYS A 476 19.13 -10.93 -3.49
C LYS A 476 17.77 -10.43 -3.00
N GLU A 477 16.96 -11.30 -2.40
CA GLU A 477 15.68 -10.91 -1.81
C GLU A 477 15.85 -10.01 -0.57
N VAL A 478 16.87 -10.27 0.26
CA VAL A 478 17.27 -9.35 1.34
C VAL A 478 17.67 -7.99 0.78
N GLU A 479 18.49 -7.96 -0.27
CA GLU A 479 18.90 -6.70 -0.90
C GLU A 479 17.70 -5.90 -1.41
N LYS A 480 16.75 -6.56 -2.09
CA LYS A 480 15.50 -5.93 -2.55
C LYS A 480 14.63 -5.43 -1.41
N ALA A 481 14.54 -6.18 -0.30
CA ALA A 481 13.81 -5.73 0.90
C ALA A 481 14.44 -4.45 1.47
N MET A 482 15.77 -4.41 1.58
CA MET A 482 16.50 -3.24 2.05
C MET A 482 16.37 -2.03 1.10
N GLN A 483 16.40 -2.25 -0.22
CA GLN A 483 16.19 -1.18 -1.21
C GLN A 483 14.77 -0.57 -1.11
N ARG A 484 13.74 -1.40 -0.92
CA ARG A 484 12.35 -0.91 -0.71
C ARG A 484 12.25 -0.01 0.52
N LEU A 485 12.92 -0.38 1.61
CA LEU A 485 12.94 0.41 2.84
C LEU A 485 13.72 1.72 2.67
N LYS A 486 14.86 1.70 1.96
CA LYS A 486 15.64 2.92 1.67
C LYS A 486 14.85 3.93 0.84
N THR A 487 14.15 3.47 -0.18
CA THR A 487 13.32 4.34 -1.05
C THR A 487 12.23 5.02 -0.23
N THR A 488 11.56 4.27 0.65
CA THR A 488 10.52 4.80 1.54
C THR A 488 11.10 5.86 2.50
N ALA A 489 12.29 5.62 3.05
CA ALA A 489 12.95 6.56 3.94
C ALA A 489 13.41 7.85 3.24
N ALA A 490 13.91 7.76 2.01
CA ALA A 490 14.34 8.91 1.21
C ALA A 490 13.14 9.82 0.87
N ASP A 491 12.02 9.24 0.46
CA ASP A 491 10.78 9.98 0.21
C ASP A 491 10.27 10.70 1.48
N GLU A 492 10.41 10.06 2.64
CA GLU A 492 10.05 10.65 3.94
C GLU A 492 10.98 11.81 4.34
N GLU A 493 12.27 11.69 4.08
CA GLU A 493 13.26 12.74 4.40
C GLU A 493 13.07 13.97 3.50
N ALA A 494 12.83 13.78 2.21
CA ALA A 494 12.54 14.86 1.27
C ALA A 494 11.32 15.69 1.70
N LEU A 495 10.25 15.04 2.15
CA LEU A 495 9.06 15.73 2.65
C LEU A 495 9.27 16.42 3.99
N ALA A 496 10.06 15.83 4.89
CA ALA A 496 10.39 16.47 6.15
C ALA A 496 11.21 17.75 5.96
N ILE A 497 12.06 17.79 4.92
CA ILE A 497 12.79 19.00 4.53
C ILE A 497 11.82 20.05 3.97
N ALA A 498 10.94 19.65 3.05
CA ALA A 498 9.94 20.55 2.46
C ALA A 498 9.01 21.18 3.52
N ASP A 499 8.55 20.41 4.50
CA ASP A 499 7.66 20.88 5.57
C ASP A 499 8.37 21.87 6.51
N LYS A 500 9.64 21.63 6.84
CA LYS A 500 10.47 22.57 7.62
C LYS A 500 10.71 23.87 6.87
N GLU A 501 10.91 23.81 5.55
CA GLU A 501 11.11 25.00 4.72
C GLU A 501 9.81 25.81 4.60
N GLY A 502 8.67 25.16 4.33
CA GLY A 502 7.36 25.81 4.30
C GLY A 502 6.94 26.39 5.66
N GLY A 503 7.30 25.73 6.77
CA GLY A 503 7.07 26.27 8.12
C GLY A 503 7.87 27.54 8.40
N ARG A 504 9.15 27.59 8.00
CA ARG A 504 9.99 28.79 8.11
C ARG A 504 9.48 29.93 7.23
N GLU A 505 8.95 29.62 6.06
CA GLU A 505 8.36 30.60 5.16
C GLU A 505 7.11 31.25 5.78
N ARG A 506 6.19 30.43 6.32
CA ARG A 506 5.00 30.95 7.05
C ARG A 506 5.34 31.74 8.31
N GLU A 507 6.46 31.43 8.97
CA GLU A 507 6.94 32.21 10.11
C GLU A 507 7.54 33.56 9.66
N ARG A 508 8.25 33.57 8.52
CA ARG A 508 8.76 34.81 7.91
C ARG A 508 7.62 35.72 7.44
N GLU A 509 6.61 35.16 6.79
CA GLU A 509 5.40 35.91 6.37
C GLU A 509 4.69 36.51 7.58
N ARG A 510 4.49 35.74 8.65
CA ARG A 510 3.90 36.26 9.90
C ARG A 510 4.72 37.38 10.54
N ARG A 511 6.05 37.24 10.61
CA ARG A 511 6.91 38.32 11.11
C ARG A 511 6.85 39.57 10.23
N PHE A 512 6.69 39.40 8.92
CA PHE A 512 6.57 40.51 7.98
C PHE A 512 5.22 41.22 8.13
N ASP A 513 4.13 40.47 8.29
CA ASP A 513 2.79 41.02 8.55
C ASP A 513 2.71 41.72 9.91
N ASP A 514 3.32 41.15 10.96
CA ASP A 514 3.41 41.80 12.28
C ASP A 514 4.23 43.09 12.23
N ALA A 515 5.38 43.08 11.54
CA ALA A 515 6.20 44.27 11.34
C ALA A 515 5.44 45.35 10.54
N ARG A 516 4.69 44.95 9.51
CA ARG A 516 3.84 45.86 8.71
C ARG A 516 2.70 46.43 9.56
N GLY A 517 2.07 45.62 10.40
CA GLY A 517 1.02 46.05 11.32
C GLY A 517 1.54 47.02 12.40
N GLY A 518 2.74 46.78 12.92
CA GLY A 518 3.43 47.68 13.86
C GLY A 518 3.78 49.03 13.23
N LEU A 519 4.35 49.01 12.02
CA LEU A 519 4.70 50.24 11.28
C LEU A 519 3.46 51.08 10.95
N LEU A 520 2.33 50.43 10.59
CA LEU A 520 1.06 51.12 10.34
C LEU A 520 0.49 51.74 11.62
N ARG A 521 0.66 51.11 12.79
CA ARG A 521 0.28 51.70 14.09
C ARG A 521 1.12 52.91 14.45
N GLU A 522 2.44 52.85 14.27
CA GLU A 522 3.33 53.99 14.57
C GLU A 522 3.08 55.19 13.65
N VAL A 523 2.75 54.95 12.37
CA VAL A 523 2.32 56.00 11.44
C VAL A 523 0.96 56.58 11.82
N HIS A 524 0.04 55.78 12.33
CA HIS A 524 -1.28 56.24 12.80
C HIS A 524 -1.21 57.02 14.12
N LEU A 525 -0.22 56.72 14.97
CA LEU A 525 0.06 57.41 16.24
C LEU A 525 0.91 58.69 16.10
N GLY A 526 1.33 59.05 14.88
CA GLY A 526 2.06 60.31 14.61
C GLY A 526 3.48 60.37 15.16
N LEU A 527 4.07 59.22 15.52
CA LEU A 527 5.41 59.14 16.14
C LEU A 527 6.57 59.17 15.11
N LEU A 528 6.27 59.16 13.82
CA LEU A 528 7.25 59.28 12.73
C LEU A 528 6.89 60.44 11.79
N PRO A 529 7.86 61.26 11.35
CA PRO A 529 7.61 62.41 10.48
C PRO A 529 7.06 61.97 9.12
N GLN A 530 5.95 62.58 8.69
CA GLN A 530 5.37 62.36 7.38
C GLN A 530 6.03 63.28 6.33
N ASN A 531 7.18 62.89 5.75
CA ASN A 531 7.58 63.30 4.40
C ASN A 531 8.79 62.47 3.88
N PRO A 532 8.99 62.32 2.56
CA PRO A 532 9.20 61.00 1.97
C PRO A 532 10.51 60.89 1.18
N SER A 533 11.31 59.87 1.46
CA SER A 533 12.11 59.19 0.44
C SER A 533 11.78 57.71 0.49
N LYS A 534 10.49 57.39 0.28
CA LYS A 534 10.08 56.02 -0.01
C LYS A 534 10.83 55.57 -1.27
N PRO A 535 11.46 54.37 -1.32
CA PRO A 535 11.60 53.70 -2.60
C PRO A 535 10.18 53.52 -3.13
N ARG A 536 9.89 54.14 -4.27
CA ARG A 536 8.55 54.10 -4.88
C ARG A 536 8.29 52.61 -5.22
N PRO A 537 7.33 51.91 -4.59
CA PRO A 537 6.92 50.63 -5.12
C PRO A 537 6.39 50.89 -6.53
N LEU A 538 6.94 50.17 -7.49
CA LEU A 538 6.65 50.35 -8.91
C LEU A 538 5.15 50.14 -9.12
N ARG A 539 4.48 51.21 -9.57
CA ARG A 539 3.02 51.27 -9.69
C ARG A 539 2.64 50.41 -10.89
N ARG A 540 1.93 49.31 -10.66
CA ARG A 540 1.41 48.42 -11.71
C ARG A 540 0.44 49.19 -12.60
N PRO A 541 0.62 49.22 -13.94
CA PRO A 541 -0.43 49.66 -14.84
C PRO A 541 -1.56 48.60 -14.87
N ASN A 542 -2.79 49.04 -15.09
CA ASN A 542 -3.91 48.14 -15.33
C ASN A 542 -3.67 47.38 -16.65
N PRO A 543 -3.78 46.04 -16.68
CA PRO A 543 -3.55 45.28 -17.91
C PRO A 543 -4.67 45.56 -18.92
N ASN A 544 -4.29 45.90 -20.15
CA ASN A 544 -5.20 45.93 -21.28
C ASN A 544 -5.21 44.53 -21.93
N PRO A 545 -6.30 43.75 -21.82
CA PRO A 545 -6.29 42.32 -22.14
C PRO A 545 -6.24 41.97 -23.65
N ASN A 546 -6.09 42.96 -24.55
CA ASN A 546 -6.20 42.76 -26.00
C ASN A 546 -4.95 43.13 -26.84
N ALA A 547 -3.76 43.30 -26.24
CA ALA A 547 -2.56 43.56 -27.03
C ALA A 547 -1.94 42.27 -27.61
N LYS A 548 -2.33 41.88 -28.83
CA LYS A 548 -1.66 40.84 -29.66
C LYS A 548 -0.54 41.42 -30.54
N ALA A 549 0.22 42.39 -30.05
CA ALA A 549 1.39 42.93 -30.75
C ALA A 549 2.66 42.62 -29.94
N PRO A 550 3.80 42.30 -30.57
CA PRO A 550 5.07 42.20 -29.85
C PRO A 550 5.35 43.55 -29.17
N LEU A 551 5.51 43.53 -27.85
CA LEU A 551 5.81 44.72 -27.08
C LEU A 551 7.26 45.14 -27.37
N LEU A 552 7.44 46.06 -28.31
CA LEU A 552 8.71 46.75 -28.55
C LEU A 552 8.91 47.80 -27.45
N LEU A 553 9.56 47.39 -26.37
CA LEU A 553 10.01 48.30 -25.32
C LEU A 553 11.18 49.16 -25.85
N PRO A 554 11.33 50.41 -25.41
CA PRO A 554 12.28 51.36 -25.96
C PRO A 554 13.70 50.78 -26.02
N VAL A 555 14.33 50.98 -27.19
CA VAL A 555 15.67 50.44 -27.51
C VAL A 555 16.69 51.05 -26.54
N PRO A 556 17.45 50.23 -25.79
CA PRO A 556 18.49 50.77 -24.91
C PRO A 556 19.60 51.44 -25.74
N HIS A 557 20.20 52.50 -25.18
CA HIS A 557 21.29 53.24 -25.82
C HIS A 557 22.54 52.39 -26.13
N ARG A 558 22.61 51.17 -25.58
CA ARG A 558 23.67 50.17 -25.77
C ARG A 558 23.06 48.77 -25.91
N PRO A 559 23.74 47.83 -26.58
CA PRO A 559 23.20 46.49 -26.82
C PRO A 559 22.90 45.76 -25.50
N ILE A 560 21.76 45.06 -25.48
CA ILE A 560 21.41 44.10 -24.43
C ILE A 560 22.35 42.90 -24.57
N LYS A 561 23.03 42.53 -23.48
CA LYS A 561 23.98 41.42 -23.47
C LYS A 561 23.39 40.13 -22.92
N CYS A 562 22.44 40.23 -22.00
CA CYS A 562 21.84 39.07 -21.34
C CYS A 562 20.39 39.30 -20.94
N VAL A 563 19.64 38.21 -20.80
CA VAL A 563 18.24 38.21 -20.36
C VAL A 563 17.99 37.01 -19.45
N ALA A 564 17.07 37.14 -18.51
CA ALA A 564 16.60 36.07 -17.65
C ALA A 564 15.10 36.19 -17.40
N ALA A 565 14.40 35.06 -17.27
CA ALA A 565 12.96 35.05 -16.97
C ALA A 565 12.64 33.91 -15.99
N CYS A 566 11.74 34.18 -15.04
CA CYS A 566 11.25 33.18 -14.09
C CYS A 566 9.87 33.57 -13.55
N GLY A 567 8.88 32.69 -13.76
CA GLY A 567 7.49 32.97 -13.37
C GLY A 567 6.95 34.24 -14.05
N PRO A 568 6.34 35.19 -13.31
CA PRO A 568 5.82 36.42 -13.88
C PRO A 568 6.88 37.51 -14.16
N ALA A 569 8.15 37.29 -13.78
CA ALA A 569 9.19 38.32 -13.90
C ALA A 569 10.20 38.01 -15.01
N ALA A 570 10.67 39.06 -15.67
CA ALA A 570 11.82 39.02 -16.58
C ALA A 570 12.78 40.17 -16.29
N ALA A 571 14.06 39.99 -16.65
CA ALA A 571 15.10 40.98 -16.50
C ALA A 571 16.03 40.98 -17.72
N SER A 572 16.55 42.15 -18.09
CA SER A 572 17.56 42.30 -19.14
C SER A 572 18.75 43.11 -18.63
N GLY A 573 19.97 42.71 -19.00
CA GLY A 573 21.21 43.39 -18.67
C GLY A 573 21.85 44.02 -19.91
N GLY A 574 22.16 45.31 -19.81
CA GLY A 574 22.69 46.09 -20.94
C GLY A 574 24.17 46.48 -20.80
N GLY A 575 24.73 46.96 -21.91
CA GLY A 575 26.05 47.61 -21.94
C GLY A 575 26.09 48.99 -21.28
N ASP A 576 24.96 49.49 -20.80
CA ASP A 576 24.73 50.73 -20.04
C ASP A 576 24.79 50.50 -18.51
N SER A 577 25.28 49.33 -18.07
CA SER A 577 25.37 48.90 -16.66
C SER A 577 24.01 48.74 -15.95
N ALA A 578 22.91 48.91 -16.67
CA ALA A 578 21.56 48.82 -16.12
C ALA A 578 20.98 47.41 -16.24
N ILE A 579 20.30 46.98 -15.18
CA ILE A 579 19.41 45.82 -15.20
C ILE A 579 17.98 46.34 -15.25
N ARG A 580 17.29 46.15 -16.37
CA ARG A 580 15.87 46.51 -16.51
C ARG A 580 14.99 45.32 -16.13
N LEU A 581 13.89 45.59 -15.45
CA LEU A 581 12.96 44.62 -14.89
C LEU A 581 11.61 44.75 -15.57
N TYR A 582 10.98 43.61 -15.83
CA TYR A 582 9.72 43.53 -16.57
C TYR A 582 8.74 42.60 -15.87
N ASP A 583 7.47 42.99 -15.89
CA ASP A 583 6.35 42.15 -15.45
C ASP A 583 5.68 41.56 -16.70
N LEU A 584 5.84 40.25 -16.90
CA LEU A 584 5.36 39.55 -18.09
C LEU A 584 3.82 39.57 -18.22
N PRO A 585 3.03 39.34 -17.15
CA PRO A 585 1.57 39.40 -17.23
C PRO A 585 1.02 40.77 -17.61
N SER A 586 1.63 41.87 -17.14
CA SER A 586 1.20 43.22 -17.49
C SER A 586 1.92 43.80 -18.72
N SER A 587 2.92 43.08 -19.25
CA SER A 587 3.73 43.53 -20.39
C SER A 587 4.25 44.95 -20.17
N SER A 588 4.79 45.22 -18.99
CA SER A 588 5.26 46.56 -18.60
C SER A 588 6.65 46.52 -17.98
N GLU A 589 7.41 47.59 -18.19
CA GLU A 589 8.69 47.80 -17.49
C GLU A 589 8.39 48.22 -16.06
N LEU A 590 8.92 47.43 -15.12
CA LEU A 590 8.86 47.70 -13.70
C LEU A 590 9.86 48.82 -13.38
N GLY A 591 11.13 48.69 -13.74
CA GLY A 591 12.14 49.73 -13.53
C GLY A 591 13.56 49.22 -13.73
N SER A 592 14.57 50.00 -13.34
CA SER A 592 15.99 49.69 -13.54
C SER A 592 16.81 49.64 -12.24
N LEU A 593 17.73 48.68 -12.14
CA LEU A 593 18.75 48.57 -11.10
C LEU A 593 20.11 49.01 -11.67
N LEU A 594 20.88 49.77 -10.90
CA LEU A 594 22.10 50.46 -11.35
C LEU A 594 23.33 50.18 -10.46
N ASP A 595 23.36 49.02 -9.82
CA ASP A 595 24.39 48.69 -8.82
C ASP A 595 25.72 48.21 -9.42
N HIS A 596 25.79 48.04 -10.75
CA HIS A 596 27.02 47.66 -11.46
C HIS A 596 27.76 48.88 -12.01
N GLY A 597 29.08 48.85 -11.93
CA GLY A 597 29.96 49.86 -12.53
C GLY A 597 30.34 49.55 -13.99
N GLY A 598 30.01 48.36 -14.47
CA GLY A 598 30.30 47.88 -15.82
C GLY A 598 29.10 47.22 -16.51
N ALA A 599 29.31 46.82 -17.76
CA ALA A 599 28.27 46.15 -18.55
C ALA A 599 27.83 44.85 -17.89
N VAL A 600 26.52 44.65 -17.75
CA VAL A 600 25.96 43.41 -17.19
C VAL A 600 26.15 42.30 -18.20
N THR A 601 26.88 41.24 -17.82
CA THR A 601 27.28 40.16 -18.73
C THR A 601 26.39 38.93 -18.60
N ALA A 602 25.85 38.66 -17.40
CA ALA A 602 24.96 37.52 -17.16
C ALA A 602 23.92 37.80 -16.07
N LEU A 603 22.76 37.16 -16.18
CA LEU A 603 21.64 37.27 -15.24
C LEU A 603 21.04 35.88 -15.00
N ALA A 604 20.67 35.58 -13.76
CA ALA A 604 20.04 34.32 -13.39
C ALA A 604 19.02 34.51 -12.26
N PHE A 605 17.82 33.97 -12.44
CA PHE A 605 16.82 33.88 -11.38
C PHE A 605 16.96 32.57 -10.61
N PHE A 606 16.70 32.63 -9.31
CA PHE A 606 16.53 31.47 -8.45
C PHE A 606 15.09 31.37 -7.95
N ALA A 607 14.45 30.23 -8.15
CA ALA A 607 13.11 29.91 -7.65
C ALA A 607 13.03 28.44 -7.20
N PHE A 608 12.16 28.16 -6.23
CA PHE A 608 11.85 26.78 -5.87
C PHE A 608 10.90 26.14 -6.89
N PRO A 609 10.96 24.82 -7.14
CA PRO A 609 10.16 24.14 -8.17
C PRO A 609 8.63 24.29 -8.06
N LEU A 610 8.12 24.79 -6.94
CA LEU A 610 6.70 24.98 -6.66
C LEU A 610 6.34 26.43 -6.25
N ALA A 611 7.30 27.35 -6.29
CA ALA A 611 7.06 28.74 -5.90
C ALA A 611 6.48 29.54 -7.08
N PRO A 612 5.38 30.31 -6.88
CA PRO A 612 4.76 31.10 -7.95
C PRO A 612 5.58 32.32 -8.37
N ARG A 613 6.63 32.69 -7.62
CA ARG A 613 7.53 33.82 -7.90
C ARG A 613 9.00 33.46 -7.68
N PRO A 614 9.93 34.10 -8.40
CA PRO A 614 11.35 33.97 -8.11
C PRO A 614 11.68 34.55 -6.74
N ARG A 615 12.70 33.99 -6.11
CA ARG A 615 13.18 34.41 -4.79
C ARG A 615 14.36 35.37 -4.89
N ASN A 616 15.31 35.11 -5.78
CA ASN A 616 16.47 35.97 -5.95
C ASN A 616 16.79 36.18 -7.43
N LEU A 617 17.33 37.35 -7.74
CA LEU A 617 17.99 37.66 -9.00
C LEU A 617 19.48 37.81 -8.72
N VAL A 618 20.31 37.11 -9.48
CA VAL A 618 21.77 37.22 -9.42
C VAL A 618 22.27 37.77 -10.74
N SER A 619 23.16 38.74 -10.68
CA SER A 619 23.69 39.45 -11.85
C SER A 619 25.20 39.52 -11.79
N ALA A 620 25.85 39.40 -12.93
CA ALA A 620 27.30 39.51 -13.07
C ALA A 620 27.67 40.59 -14.08
N SER A 621 28.83 41.22 -13.89
CA SER A 621 29.26 42.39 -14.65
C SER A 621 30.72 42.32 -15.10
N ASP A 622 31.04 43.06 -16.16
CA ASP A 622 32.40 43.28 -16.65
C ASP A 622 33.29 44.05 -15.64
N ASP A 623 32.73 44.59 -14.56
CA ASP A 623 33.50 45.17 -13.44
C ASP A 623 34.12 44.12 -12.49
N GLY A 624 33.77 42.84 -12.64
CA GLY A 624 34.27 41.73 -11.82
C GLY A 624 33.45 41.45 -10.56
N ALA A 625 32.30 42.10 -10.42
CA ALA A 625 31.37 41.92 -9.33
C ALA A 625 30.13 41.11 -9.73
N VAL A 626 29.55 40.49 -8.71
CA VAL A 626 28.25 39.82 -8.75
C VAL A 626 27.33 40.51 -7.74
N CYS A 627 26.19 41.02 -8.21
CA CYS A 627 25.17 41.60 -7.36
C CYS A 627 24.00 40.63 -7.18
N ILE A 628 23.56 40.47 -5.93
CA ILE A 628 22.45 39.62 -5.53
C ILE A 628 21.29 40.52 -5.09
N TYR A 629 20.11 40.27 -5.63
CA TYR A 629 18.88 40.97 -5.33
C TYR A 629 17.82 40.03 -4.76
N ASP A 630 16.98 40.56 -3.88
CA ASP A 630 15.69 39.94 -3.55
C ASP A 630 14.74 40.16 -4.73
N ALA A 631 14.10 39.12 -5.27
CA ALA A 631 13.30 39.27 -6.49
C ALA A 631 11.89 39.84 -6.26
N ASP A 632 11.46 40.03 -5.00
CA ASP A 632 10.22 40.72 -4.64
C ASP A 632 10.46 41.55 -3.36
N PRO A 633 10.83 42.85 -3.44
CA PRO A 633 10.54 43.80 -4.52
C PRO A 633 11.76 44.30 -5.36
N PHE A 634 12.74 43.45 -5.69
CA PHE A 634 13.98 43.86 -6.40
C PHE A 634 14.90 44.77 -5.59
N VAL A 635 15.16 44.38 -4.33
CA VAL A 635 16.07 45.09 -3.43
C VAL A 635 17.49 44.55 -3.57
N HIS A 636 18.46 45.43 -3.73
CA HIS A 636 19.88 45.07 -3.68
C HIS A 636 20.22 44.53 -2.29
N LEU A 637 20.69 43.27 -2.24
CA LEU A 637 21.09 42.62 -1.00
C LEU A 637 22.60 42.74 -0.79
N ARG A 638 23.38 42.45 -1.83
CA ARG A 638 24.85 42.38 -1.70
C ARG A 638 25.56 42.43 -3.03
N THR A 639 26.70 43.11 -3.05
CA THR A 639 27.70 43.05 -4.13
C THR A 639 28.91 42.25 -3.65
N VAL A 640 29.34 41.26 -4.44
CA VAL A 640 30.51 40.43 -4.16
C VAL A 640 31.52 40.64 -5.29
N ALA A 641 32.72 41.12 -4.96
CA ALA A 641 33.83 41.22 -5.92
C ALA A 641 34.54 39.87 -6.02
N VAL A 642 34.30 39.15 -7.12
CA VAL A 642 34.69 37.74 -7.30
C VAL A 642 36.00 37.62 -8.07
N HIS A 643 36.14 38.35 -9.18
CA HIS A 643 37.34 38.34 -10.01
C HIS A 643 38.10 39.65 -9.82
N ARG A 644 39.31 39.60 -9.22
CA ARG A 644 40.05 40.81 -8.78
C ARG A 644 41.40 41.02 -9.48
N ARG A 645 41.75 40.19 -10.46
CA ARG A 645 43.11 40.13 -11.01
C ARG A 645 43.33 41.14 -12.14
N GLY A 646 43.79 42.35 -11.78
CA GLY A 646 44.27 43.38 -12.71
C GLY A 646 43.25 43.79 -13.79
N ASP A 647 43.73 44.10 -15.00
CA ASP A 647 42.91 44.57 -16.14
C ASP A 647 41.95 43.52 -16.71
N ARG A 648 41.94 42.28 -16.19
CA ARG A 648 41.09 41.16 -16.65
C ARG A 648 40.04 40.75 -15.62
N ARG A 649 39.47 41.72 -14.90
CA ARG A 649 38.50 41.46 -13.83
C ARG A 649 37.08 41.08 -14.27
N GLY A 650 36.69 41.26 -15.53
CA GLY A 650 35.29 41.08 -15.94
C GLY A 650 34.77 39.64 -15.84
N VAL A 651 33.52 39.49 -15.37
CA VAL A 651 32.82 38.20 -15.34
C VAL A 651 32.25 37.89 -16.72
N ALA A 652 32.57 36.72 -17.27
CA ALA A 652 32.10 36.30 -18.59
C ALA A 652 30.73 35.59 -18.53
N ASP A 653 30.48 34.76 -17.51
CA ASP A 653 29.22 34.03 -17.36
C ASP A 653 28.93 33.67 -15.88
N LEU A 654 27.66 33.37 -15.58
CA LEU A 654 27.13 33.10 -14.25
C LEU A 654 26.08 31.97 -14.30
N ALA A 655 26.22 30.97 -13.43
CA ALA A 655 25.22 29.92 -13.23
C ALA A 655 24.85 29.78 -11.75
N VAL A 656 23.57 29.62 -11.44
CA VAL A 656 23.07 29.39 -10.07
C VAL A 656 22.67 27.94 -9.90
N HIS A 657 23.16 27.28 -8.85
CA HIS A 657 22.83 25.89 -8.59
C HIS A 657 21.35 25.75 -8.17
N PRO A 658 20.62 24.68 -8.57
CA PRO A 658 19.21 24.49 -8.23
C PRO A 658 18.88 24.44 -6.73
N SER A 659 19.89 24.25 -5.87
CA SER A 659 19.73 24.33 -4.41
C SER A 659 19.63 25.75 -3.86
N GLY A 660 19.98 26.78 -4.66
CA GLY A 660 20.02 28.18 -4.25
C GLY A 660 21.14 28.54 -3.27
N ARG A 661 22.07 27.61 -3.01
CA ARG A 661 23.15 27.79 -2.01
C ARG A 661 24.47 28.25 -2.61
N ALA A 662 24.67 28.03 -3.91
CA ALA A 662 25.91 28.35 -4.59
C ALA A 662 25.65 28.92 -5.99
N ALA A 663 26.53 29.82 -6.41
CA ALA A 663 26.63 30.27 -7.80
C ALA A 663 28.06 30.03 -8.29
N LEU A 664 28.21 29.78 -9.59
CA LEU A 664 29.49 29.65 -10.28
C LEU A 664 29.65 30.82 -11.25
N THR A 665 30.83 31.43 -11.26
CA THR A 665 31.20 32.45 -12.23
C THR A 665 32.51 32.11 -12.91
N VAL A 666 32.62 32.49 -14.17
CA VAL A 666 33.87 32.42 -14.94
C VAL A 666 34.30 33.82 -15.32
N GLY A 667 35.58 34.12 -15.15
CA GLY A 667 36.15 35.45 -15.38
C GLY A 667 37.11 35.50 -16.55
N ARG A 668 37.35 36.70 -17.08
CA ARG A 668 38.39 36.97 -18.10
C ARG A 668 39.82 36.78 -17.56
N ASP A 669 39.96 36.60 -16.25
CA ASP A 669 41.19 36.22 -15.56
C ASP A 669 41.52 34.72 -15.68
N ALA A 670 40.77 33.97 -16.51
CA ALA A 670 40.84 32.53 -16.67
C ALA A 670 40.55 31.75 -15.37
N GLY A 671 39.85 32.37 -14.42
CA GLY A 671 39.41 31.75 -13.17
C GLY A 671 37.97 31.27 -13.23
N LEU A 672 37.70 30.15 -12.55
CA LEU A 672 36.36 29.73 -12.12
C LEU A 672 36.24 30.02 -10.62
N ALA A 673 35.19 30.72 -10.22
CA ALA A 673 34.90 31.00 -8.82
C ALA A 673 33.54 30.44 -8.41
N MET A 674 33.47 29.94 -7.18
CA MET A 674 32.24 29.47 -6.56
C MET A 674 31.88 30.40 -5.41
N ILE A 675 30.68 30.97 -5.47
CA ILE A 675 30.15 31.92 -4.51
C ILE A 675 29.16 31.19 -3.60
N ASN A 676 29.34 31.28 -2.29
CA ASN A 676 28.35 30.77 -1.35
C ASN A 676 27.23 31.80 -1.16
N LEU A 677 26.06 31.56 -1.76
CA LEU A 677 24.92 32.48 -1.72
C LEU A 677 24.27 32.60 -0.32
N LEU A 678 24.62 31.72 0.63
CA LEU A 678 24.11 31.80 2.02
C LEU A 678 24.98 32.69 2.92
N ARG A 679 26.29 32.76 2.66
CA ARG A 679 27.26 33.53 3.46
C ARG A 679 27.81 34.76 2.73
N GLY A 680 27.59 34.84 1.42
CA GLY A 680 28.01 35.92 0.52
C GLY A 680 29.52 36.09 0.43
N GLY A 681 30.26 34.98 0.46
CA GLY A 681 31.71 34.89 0.35
C GLY A 681 32.14 33.71 -0.48
#